data_AF-A0A3S9HBC0-F1
#
_entry.id   AF-A0A3S9HBC0-F1
#
_cell.length_a   1.000
_cell.length_b   1.000
_cell.length_c   1.000
_cell.angle_alpha   90.00
_cell.angle_beta   90.00
_cell.angle_gamma   90.00
#
_symmetry.space_group_name_H-M   'P 1'
#
loop_
_entity.id
_entity.type
_entity.pdbx_description
1 polymer ?
#
loop_
_entity_poly.entity_id
_entity_poly.type
_entity_poly.pdbx_seq_one_letter_code
_entity_poly.pdbx_strand_id
1 'polypeptide(L)'
;MEKQKSIYEEILRKREEDATLPYTFQDPETAGREDTLFILMTEGISYTQKEEIALQCCQILLEVVEKKNDLSKKKLNDFLGEYPMRLFFIELRERLQVLIEHDKLDVQELHNLGMRLTRNSHHLEEVKLGIMLLGFSLNDLTQKILRIVGYHSDFTIYVAESIKNSSLKENSFIFELLQHTDGYGKLAALFLLKPVLEEQKKWVIHRGIKSGFLSSVYVNIALQKTDIRHYLFYSAITKENYQDFLYVLAYREPNEEEHLSDEMILFMRKIVEAREHATTFIEQAGLVMIWLQIIDSWKQDYTYLEKQLDQTEHVNEYWDKRFKDYEEMIRMIEVFLNKAKWQQIALNELTIPKETDYLIVSVLQFLEMKPEMSAFYTRLSRNPLGLNLLDFFLANHANHYFSDVCDYLSNLLSDQLFELPFKFDEGPEQESRDLFKVNIWLETLLKTMLEKELFDMDWCLDALNYYHPKIRRLALQVLRKYQENWDEDEVFDALEDLFEFEENKKNIRLLRRLLQKESEGLTEERRTLPVKNVVTEKSVTDKKLLDTYIAGMSYHDLSIVEELIKKGKILQLVREKENEYDRFAIAITLENGYLIGYVPRADNRVLATLLDNEEVLYAEVEVDDLEEDETMISIHLRKKNEGPLKEKPRTSANVVQFPSKKNHEE
;
A
#
# COMPACT_ATOMS: atom_id res chain seq x y z
N MET A 1 -18.97 -31.25 37.69
CA MET A 1 -19.01 -30.11 36.75
C MET A 1 -18.09 -29.04 37.31
N GLU A 2 -16.90 -28.88 36.73
CA GLU A 2 -16.10 -27.67 37.03
C GLU A 2 -16.93 -26.46 36.61
N LYS A 3 -17.08 -25.49 37.52
CA LYS A 3 -17.75 -24.21 37.22
C LYS A 3 -16.91 -23.52 36.14
N GLN A 4 -17.51 -23.22 35.00
CA GLN A 4 -16.83 -22.48 33.93
C GLN A 4 -16.37 -21.12 34.48
N LYS A 5 -15.05 -20.88 34.49
CA LYS A 5 -14.45 -19.65 35.00
C LYS A 5 -14.80 -18.47 34.08
N SER A 6 -15.01 -17.29 34.64
CA SER A 6 -15.24 -16.08 33.84
C SER A 6 -13.97 -15.63 33.11
N ILE A 7 -14.10 -14.76 32.11
CA ILE A 7 -12.95 -14.16 31.41
C ILE A 7 -12.04 -13.41 32.41
N TYR A 8 -12.64 -12.70 33.37
CA TYR A 8 -11.88 -11.99 34.40
C TYR A 8 -11.08 -12.92 35.31
N GLU A 9 -11.67 -14.03 35.75
CA GLU A 9 -10.99 -15.06 36.55
C GLU A 9 -9.85 -15.71 35.76
N GLU A 10 -10.04 -15.88 34.45
CA GLU A 10 -9.02 -16.43 33.57
C GLU A 10 -7.83 -15.48 33.39
N ILE A 11 -8.08 -14.18 33.16
CA ILE A 11 -7.03 -13.15 33.11
C ILE A 11 -6.25 -13.10 34.43
N LEU A 12 -6.96 -13.12 35.56
CA LEU A 12 -6.32 -13.13 36.88
C LEU A 12 -5.41 -14.34 37.04
N ARG A 13 -5.89 -15.54 36.71
CA ARG A 13 -5.11 -16.76 36.80
C ARG A 13 -3.87 -16.70 35.91
N LYS A 14 -4.03 -16.35 34.63
CA LYS A 14 -2.91 -16.25 33.68
C LYS A 14 -1.85 -15.26 34.14
N ARG A 15 -2.27 -14.14 34.73
CA ARG A 15 -1.39 -13.14 35.32
C ARG A 15 -0.64 -13.65 36.56
N GLU A 16 -1.28 -14.48 37.38
CA GLU A 16 -0.62 -15.12 38.53
C GLU A 16 0.38 -16.20 38.07
N GLU A 17 0.07 -16.91 36.99
CA GLU A 17 0.94 -17.92 36.36
C GLU A 17 2.13 -17.27 35.62
N ASP A 18 1.92 -16.13 34.95
CA ASP A 18 2.92 -15.34 34.23
C ASP A 18 2.81 -13.85 34.59
N ALA A 19 3.62 -13.45 35.58
CA ALA A 19 3.69 -12.08 36.08
C ALA A 19 4.74 -11.21 35.35
N THR A 20 5.32 -11.69 34.25
CA THR A 20 6.35 -10.95 33.51
C THR A 20 5.75 -9.75 32.76
N LEU A 21 6.55 -8.68 32.60
CA LEU A 21 6.15 -7.45 31.93
C LEU A 21 7.05 -7.17 30.72
N PRO A 22 6.48 -6.72 29.58
CA PRO A 22 5.04 -6.57 29.32
C PRO A 22 4.30 -7.91 29.37
N TYR A 23 3.00 -7.90 29.65
CA TYR A 23 2.22 -9.13 29.79
C TYR A 23 2.10 -9.85 28.43
N THR A 24 2.70 -11.04 28.35
CA THR A 24 2.77 -11.89 27.16
C THR A 24 2.00 -13.21 27.28
N PHE A 25 1.10 -13.35 28.28
CA PHE A 25 0.24 -14.54 28.44
C PHE A 25 -0.84 -14.69 27.34
N GLN A 26 -0.79 -13.83 26.33
CA GLN A 26 -1.68 -13.72 25.19
C GLN A 26 -0.83 -13.68 23.93
N ASP A 27 -1.40 -14.08 22.79
CA ASP A 27 -0.70 -13.98 21.51
C ASP A 27 -0.69 -12.51 21.04
N PRO A 28 0.49 -11.87 20.97
CA PRO A 28 0.60 -10.46 20.58
C PRO A 28 0.22 -10.19 19.11
N GLU A 29 0.17 -11.21 18.25
CA GLU A 29 -0.18 -11.08 16.83
C GLU A 29 -1.69 -11.16 16.56
N THR A 30 -2.48 -11.65 17.52
CA THR A 30 -3.91 -11.89 17.31
C THR A 30 -4.79 -11.21 18.36
N ALA A 31 -4.38 -11.17 19.63
CA ALA A 31 -5.19 -10.58 20.70
C ALA A 31 -5.41 -9.08 20.46
N GLY A 32 -6.67 -8.64 20.45
CA GLY A 32 -7.09 -7.26 20.23
C GLY A 32 -6.95 -6.75 18.80
N ARG A 33 -6.55 -7.62 17.84
CA ARG A 33 -6.26 -7.24 16.45
C ARG A 33 -7.44 -6.58 15.76
N GLU A 34 -8.60 -7.25 15.75
CA GLU A 34 -9.78 -6.77 15.02
C GLU A 34 -10.24 -5.40 15.53
N ASP A 35 -10.43 -5.26 16.84
CA ASP A 35 -10.96 -4.03 17.43
C ASP A 35 -9.97 -2.86 17.31
N THR A 36 -8.68 -3.13 17.51
CA THR A 36 -7.64 -2.10 17.40
C THR A 36 -7.48 -1.62 15.95
N LEU A 37 -7.41 -2.54 14.99
CA LEU A 37 -7.32 -2.18 13.57
C LEU A 37 -8.58 -1.50 13.06
N PHE A 38 -9.77 -1.94 13.50
CA PHE A 38 -11.03 -1.31 13.12
C PHE A 38 -11.03 0.17 13.51
N ILE A 39 -10.59 0.50 14.73
CA ILE A 39 -10.53 1.88 15.23
C ILE A 39 -9.43 2.70 14.54
N LEU A 40 -8.29 2.09 14.21
CA LEU A 40 -7.16 2.79 13.59
C LEU A 40 -7.31 3.03 12.09
N MET A 41 -7.91 2.08 11.36
CA MET A 41 -7.79 1.97 9.90
C MET A 41 -9.12 2.13 9.16
N THR A 42 -10.26 2.14 9.87
CA THR A 42 -11.57 2.11 9.21
C THR A 42 -12.53 3.12 9.82
N GLU A 43 -13.35 3.74 8.97
CA GLU A 43 -14.54 4.46 9.45
C GLU A 43 -15.67 3.48 9.83
N GLY A 44 -15.56 2.21 9.39
CA GLY A 44 -16.49 1.14 9.71
C GLY A 44 -17.80 1.25 8.92
N ILE A 45 -18.92 1.13 9.63
CA ILE A 45 -20.26 1.37 9.10
C ILE A 45 -20.57 2.89 9.10
N SER A 46 -21.59 3.31 8.37
CA SER A 46 -21.97 4.74 8.33
C SER A 46 -22.33 5.28 9.72
N TYR A 47 -22.08 6.56 9.97
CA TYR A 47 -22.42 7.21 11.23
C TYR A 47 -23.89 6.99 11.63
N THR A 48 -24.82 7.07 10.68
CA THR A 48 -26.26 6.80 10.91
C THR A 48 -26.49 5.39 11.45
N GLN A 49 -25.81 4.38 10.88
CA GLN A 49 -25.93 3.01 11.37
C GLN A 49 -25.34 2.84 12.77
N LYS A 50 -24.20 3.49 13.07
CA LYS A 50 -23.63 3.47 14.44
C LYS A 50 -24.63 4.02 15.46
N GLU A 51 -25.25 5.15 15.15
CA GLU A 51 -26.26 5.79 15.99
C GLU A 51 -27.52 4.92 16.18
N GLU A 52 -27.99 4.26 15.12
CA GLU A 52 -29.14 3.35 15.20
C GLU A 52 -28.86 2.14 16.09
N ILE A 53 -27.69 1.52 15.93
CA ILE A 53 -27.26 0.37 16.76
C ILE A 53 -27.07 0.82 18.21
N ALA A 54 -26.43 1.98 18.44
CA ALA A 54 -26.28 2.56 19.77
C ALA A 54 -27.63 2.85 20.44
N LEU A 55 -28.61 3.38 19.71
CA LEU A 55 -29.97 3.59 20.23
C LEU A 55 -30.61 2.27 20.67
N GLN A 56 -30.55 1.25 19.82
CA GLN A 56 -31.13 -0.07 20.12
C GLN A 56 -30.47 -0.70 21.36
N CYS A 57 -29.14 -0.68 21.44
CA CYS A 57 -28.41 -1.17 22.60
C CYS A 57 -28.83 -0.40 23.87
N CYS A 58 -28.92 0.92 23.78
CA CYS A 58 -29.32 1.77 24.89
C CYS A 58 -30.74 1.45 25.39
N GLN A 59 -31.69 1.20 24.49
CA GLN A 59 -33.05 0.77 24.87
C GLN A 59 -33.04 -0.58 25.58
N ILE A 60 -32.25 -1.54 25.09
CA ILE A 60 -32.10 -2.85 25.74
C ILE A 60 -31.47 -2.69 27.13
N LEU A 61 -30.46 -1.83 27.28
CA LEU A 61 -29.84 -1.55 28.58
C LEU A 61 -30.83 -0.97 29.60
N LEU A 62 -31.68 -0.03 29.18
CA LEU A 62 -32.76 0.50 30.02
C LEU A 62 -33.70 -0.62 30.47
N GLU A 63 -34.14 -1.49 29.55
CA GLU A 63 -34.97 -2.64 29.89
C GLU A 63 -34.29 -3.60 30.89
N VAL A 64 -32.98 -3.84 30.74
CA VAL A 64 -32.20 -4.70 31.64
C VAL A 64 -32.12 -4.11 33.04
N VAL A 65 -31.87 -2.80 33.15
CA VAL A 65 -31.79 -2.08 34.42
C VAL A 65 -33.15 -2.02 35.13
N GLU A 66 -34.24 -1.78 34.38
CA GLU A 66 -35.61 -1.70 34.93
C GLU A 66 -36.17 -3.06 35.35
N LYS A 67 -36.11 -4.06 34.45
CA LYS A 67 -36.79 -5.35 34.64
C LYS A 67 -35.99 -6.36 35.44
N LYS A 68 -34.64 -6.29 35.39
CA LYS A 68 -33.70 -7.18 36.09
C LYS A 68 -33.98 -8.70 35.92
N ASN A 69 -34.56 -9.10 34.78
CA ASN A 69 -34.98 -10.47 34.50
C ASN A 69 -34.10 -11.16 33.43
N ASP A 70 -34.17 -12.48 33.33
CA ASP A 70 -33.29 -13.23 32.42
C ASP A 70 -33.62 -13.04 30.94
N LEU A 71 -34.88 -12.69 30.61
CA LEU A 71 -35.28 -12.41 29.24
C LEU A 71 -34.57 -11.17 28.68
N SER A 72 -34.53 -10.08 29.46
CA SER A 72 -33.83 -8.85 29.08
C SER A 72 -32.31 -9.07 28.94
N LYS A 73 -31.70 -9.87 29.82
CA LYS A 73 -30.28 -10.26 29.69
C LYS A 73 -30.01 -11.07 28.43
N LYS A 74 -30.89 -12.03 28.11
CA LYS A 74 -30.77 -12.82 26.88
C LYS A 74 -30.85 -11.92 25.64
N LYS A 75 -31.80 -10.97 25.63
CA LYS A 75 -31.93 -9.98 24.54
C LYS A 75 -30.65 -9.16 24.35
N LEU A 76 -29.98 -8.77 25.44
CA LEU A 76 -28.69 -8.09 25.38
C LEU A 76 -27.58 -8.98 24.83
N ASN A 77 -27.51 -10.24 25.27
CA ASN A 77 -26.51 -11.19 24.79
C ASN A 77 -26.67 -11.48 23.28
N ASP A 78 -27.90 -11.75 22.84
CA ASP A 78 -28.23 -11.98 21.43
C ASP A 78 -27.83 -10.75 20.58
N PHE A 79 -28.14 -9.53 21.06
CA PHE A 79 -27.77 -8.28 20.38
C PHE A 79 -26.25 -8.09 20.25
N LEU A 80 -25.50 -8.32 21.33
CA LEU A 80 -24.03 -8.19 21.32
C LEU A 80 -23.34 -9.28 20.49
N GLY A 81 -24.00 -10.44 20.31
CA GLY A 81 -23.53 -11.48 19.39
C GLY A 81 -23.68 -11.10 17.91
N GLU A 82 -24.70 -10.30 17.58
CA GLU A 82 -24.92 -9.78 16.22
C GLU A 82 -24.11 -8.52 15.94
N TYR A 83 -23.99 -7.62 16.92
CA TYR A 83 -23.32 -6.32 16.80
C TYR A 83 -22.17 -6.21 17.81
N PRO A 84 -20.91 -6.46 17.39
CA PRO A 84 -19.73 -6.26 18.23
C PRO A 84 -19.57 -4.81 18.69
N MET A 85 -19.09 -4.60 19.91
CA MET A 85 -18.95 -3.29 20.55
C MET A 85 -18.08 -2.32 19.74
N ARG A 86 -17.07 -2.80 19.00
CA ARG A 86 -16.22 -1.96 18.13
C ARG A 86 -17.02 -1.10 17.14
N LEU A 87 -18.22 -1.53 16.74
CA LEU A 87 -19.02 -0.83 15.72
C LEU A 87 -19.67 0.47 16.25
N PHE A 88 -19.98 0.56 17.55
CA PHE A 88 -20.85 1.62 18.09
C PHE A 88 -20.48 2.06 19.53
N PHE A 89 -19.29 1.69 20.02
CA PHE A 89 -18.84 1.97 21.39
C PHE A 89 -18.89 3.45 21.76
N ILE A 90 -18.39 4.32 20.87
CA ILE A 90 -18.28 5.76 21.13
C ILE A 90 -19.68 6.39 21.19
N GLU A 91 -20.50 6.09 20.20
CA GLU A 91 -21.87 6.58 20.07
C GLU A 91 -22.75 6.11 21.25
N LEU A 92 -22.60 4.85 21.67
CA LEU A 92 -23.30 4.35 22.86
C LEU A 92 -22.85 5.08 24.14
N ARG A 93 -21.54 5.29 24.32
CA ARG A 93 -21.01 5.99 25.49
C ARG A 93 -21.57 7.40 25.57
N GLU A 94 -21.53 8.15 24.48
CA GLU A 94 -22.05 9.53 24.41
C GLU A 94 -23.55 9.58 24.69
N ARG A 95 -24.33 8.65 24.13
CA ARG A 95 -25.77 8.57 24.39
C ARG A 95 -26.09 8.28 25.85
N LEU A 96 -25.38 7.34 26.47
CA LEU A 96 -25.56 7.01 27.89
C LEU A 96 -25.16 8.17 28.80
N GLN A 97 -24.08 8.89 28.46
CA GLN A 97 -23.66 10.10 29.18
C GLN A 97 -24.79 11.13 29.24
N VAL A 98 -25.43 11.43 28.10
CA VAL A 98 -26.55 12.38 28.05
C VAL A 98 -27.75 11.89 28.88
N LEU A 99 -28.04 10.60 28.90
CA LEU A 99 -29.12 10.04 29.70
C LEU A 99 -28.83 10.13 31.21
N ILE A 100 -27.58 9.94 31.61
CA ILE A 100 -27.13 10.12 32.99
C ILE A 100 -27.29 11.58 33.40
N GLU A 101 -26.86 12.53 32.56
CA GLU A 101 -26.96 13.97 32.83
C GLU A 101 -28.40 14.46 33.00
N HIS A 102 -29.37 13.78 32.38
CA HIS A 102 -30.78 14.08 32.47
C HIS A 102 -31.55 13.18 33.46
N ASP A 103 -30.85 12.50 34.37
CA ASP A 103 -31.41 11.62 35.41
C ASP A 103 -32.35 10.52 34.84
N LYS A 104 -32.16 10.14 33.57
CA LYS A 104 -32.91 9.04 32.94
C LYS A 104 -32.33 7.68 33.28
N LEU A 105 -31.12 7.66 33.82
CA LEU A 105 -30.39 6.43 34.08
C LEU A 105 -29.53 6.59 35.34
N ASP A 106 -29.74 5.70 36.32
CA ASP A 106 -28.99 5.71 37.58
C ASP A 106 -27.58 5.15 37.38
N VAL A 107 -26.58 6.00 37.63
CA VAL A 107 -25.16 5.67 37.57
C VAL A 107 -24.81 4.47 38.46
N GLN A 108 -25.45 4.33 39.63
CA GLN A 108 -25.17 3.23 40.54
C GLN A 108 -25.68 1.89 40.00
N GLU A 109 -26.83 1.89 39.32
CA GLU A 109 -27.36 0.70 38.65
C GLU A 109 -26.50 0.30 37.44
N LEU A 110 -26.03 1.26 36.65
CA LEU A 110 -25.05 1.00 35.59
C LEU A 110 -23.75 0.45 36.13
N HIS A 111 -23.24 1.03 37.22
CA HIS A 111 -22.02 0.54 37.86
C HIS A 111 -22.18 -0.92 38.32
N ASN A 112 -23.32 -1.25 38.95
CA ASN A 112 -23.61 -2.63 39.36
C ASN A 112 -23.70 -3.59 38.16
N LEU A 113 -24.31 -3.14 37.05
CA LEU A 113 -24.35 -3.93 35.81
C LEU A 113 -22.95 -4.12 35.23
N GLY A 114 -22.16 -3.04 35.11
CA GLY A 114 -20.78 -3.08 34.63
C GLY A 114 -19.90 -4.03 35.45
N MET A 115 -19.99 -3.96 36.78
CA MET A 115 -19.27 -4.86 37.68
C MET A 115 -19.60 -6.34 37.42
N ARG A 116 -20.87 -6.67 37.17
CA ARG A 116 -21.28 -8.05 36.85
C ARG A 116 -20.76 -8.48 35.49
N LEU A 117 -20.95 -7.66 34.45
CA LEU A 117 -20.54 -7.99 33.08
C LEU A 117 -19.02 -8.17 32.99
N THR A 118 -18.24 -7.25 33.55
CA THR A 118 -16.77 -7.32 33.49
C THR A 118 -16.22 -8.49 34.30
N ARG A 119 -16.78 -8.83 35.46
CA ARG A 119 -16.20 -9.86 36.36
C ARG A 119 -16.73 -11.26 36.16
N ASN A 120 -17.98 -11.42 35.70
CA ASN A 120 -18.66 -12.71 35.72
C ASN A 120 -18.99 -13.25 34.32
N SER A 121 -18.83 -12.46 33.26
CA SER A 121 -19.17 -12.88 31.90
C SER A 121 -18.14 -13.85 31.30
N HIS A 122 -18.65 -14.69 30.39
CA HIS A 122 -17.90 -15.61 29.54
C HIS A 122 -17.83 -15.13 28.07
N HIS A 123 -18.41 -13.96 27.76
CA HIS A 123 -18.48 -13.40 26.42
C HIS A 123 -17.67 -12.09 26.32
N LEU A 124 -16.83 -11.97 25.28
CA LEU A 124 -15.96 -10.81 25.08
C LEU A 124 -16.74 -9.49 25.01
N GLU A 125 -17.83 -9.45 24.23
CA GLU A 125 -18.62 -8.24 24.01
C GLU A 125 -19.34 -7.75 25.27
N GLU A 126 -19.78 -8.67 26.13
CA GLU A 126 -20.33 -8.31 27.45
C GLU A 126 -19.26 -7.70 28.36
N VAL A 127 -18.04 -8.24 28.37
CA VAL A 127 -16.92 -7.67 29.15
C VAL A 127 -16.56 -6.27 28.65
N LYS A 128 -16.49 -6.07 27.32
CA LYS A 128 -16.26 -4.75 26.67
C LYS A 128 -17.34 -3.73 27.04
N LEU A 129 -18.60 -4.13 26.97
CA LEU A 129 -19.73 -3.31 27.44
C LEU A 129 -19.59 -2.99 28.94
N GLY A 130 -19.24 -3.97 29.76
CA GLY A 130 -19.03 -3.78 31.19
C GLY A 130 -17.93 -2.75 31.49
N ILE A 131 -16.82 -2.81 30.75
CA ILE A 131 -15.72 -1.83 30.84
C ILE A 131 -16.20 -0.42 30.53
N MET A 132 -17.04 -0.25 29.50
CA MET A 132 -17.66 1.04 29.16
C MET A 132 -18.51 1.58 30.32
N LEU A 133 -19.40 0.73 30.86
CA LEU A 133 -20.31 1.12 31.95
C LEU A 133 -19.56 1.50 33.22
N LEU A 134 -18.49 0.77 33.55
CA LEU A 134 -17.61 1.09 34.66
C LEU A 134 -16.90 2.45 34.50
N GLY A 135 -16.69 2.91 33.26
CA GLY A 135 -16.10 4.21 32.94
C GLY A 135 -16.90 5.39 33.50
N PHE A 136 -18.21 5.27 33.70
CA PHE A 136 -19.05 6.33 34.28
C PHE A 136 -18.91 6.48 35.80
N SER A 137 -18.30 5.51 36.49
CA SER A 137 -18.15 5.51 37.96
C SER A 137 -16.83 4.87 38.39
N LEU A 138 -15.77 5.69 38.39
CA LEU A 138 -14.40 5.30 38.72
C LEU A 138 -14.10 5.46 40.22
N ASN A 139 -14.30 4.40 40.99
CA ASN A 139 -13.74 4.26 42.35
C ASN A 139 -12.44 3.41 42.32
N ASP A 140 -11.75 3.30 43.47
CA ASP A 140 -10.49 2.55 43.59
C ASP A 140 -10.62 1.09 43.16
N LEU A 141 -11.77 0.46 43.41
CA LEU A 141 -12.03 -0.92 43.02
C LEU A 141 -12.22 -1.01 41.49
N THR A 142 -13.00 -0.11 40.89
CA THR A 142 -13.18 -0.02 39.44
C THR A 142 -11.84 0.13 38.74
N GLN A 143 -11.01 1.07 39.19
CA GLN A 143 -9.70 1.31 38.57
C GLN A 143 -8.79 0.09 38.65
N LYS A 144 -8.83 -0.68 39.77
CA LYS A 144 -8.08 -1.93 39.88
C LYS A 144 -8.58 -2.99 38.89
N ILE A 145 -9.90 -3.13 38.73
CA ILE A 145 -10.51 -4.08 37.80
C ILE A 145 -10.15 -3.70 36.37
N LEU A 146 -10.36 -2.45 35.99
CA LEU A 146 -10.04 -1.94 34.65
C LEU A 146 -8.56 -2.11 34.33
N ARG A 147 -7.67 -1.89 35.29
CA ARG A 147 -6.22 -2.14 35.13
C ARG A 147 -5.93 -3.61 34.83
N ILE A 148 -6.52 -4.53 35.60
CA ILE A 148 -6.32 -5.98 35.41
C ILE A 148 -6.79 -6.41 34.03
N VAL A 149 -7.99 -6.00 33.63
CA VAL A 149 -8.57 -6.41 32.35
C VAL A 149 -7.87 -5.71 31.18
N GLY A 150 -7.47 -4.44 31.35
CA GLY A 150 -6.82 -3.64 30.33
C GLY A 150 -5.40 -4.09 29.97
N TYR A 151 -4.78 -4.98 30.76
CA TYR A 151 -3.53 -5.63 30.39
C TYR A 151 -3.71 -6.73 29.33
N HIS A 152 -4.93 -7.18 29.09
CA HIS A 152 -5.26 -8.06 27.97
C HIS A 152 -5.66 -7.22 26.74
N SER A 153 -5.03 -7.49 25.60
CA SER A 153 -5.10 -6.68 24.37
C SER A 153 -6.51 -6.57 23.79
N ASP A 154 -7.36 -7.60 23.95
CA ASP A 154 -8.79 -7.54 23.60
C ASP A 154 -9.57 -6.43 24.32
N PHE A 155 -9.07 -5.96 25.46
CA PHE A 155 -9.77 -4.99 26.31
C PHE A 155 -9.02 -3.68 26.49
N THR A 156 -7.72 -3.61 26.15
CA THR A 156 -6.89 -2.42 26.39
C THR A 156 -7.49 -1.15 25.79
N ILE A 157 -7.96 -1.21 24.55
CA ILE A 157 -8.53 -0.03 23.86
C ILE A 157 -9.81 0.47 24.54
N TYR A 158 -10.68 -0.46 24.94
CA TYR A 158 -11.93 -0.15 25.63
C TYR A 158 -11.65 0.43 27.03
N VAL A 159 -10.69 -0.14 27.77
CA VAL A 159 -10.29 0.39 29.08
C VAL A 159 -9.70 1.80 28.94
N ALA A 160 -8.81 1.99 27.98
CA ALA A 160 -8.17 3.28 27.75
C ALA A 160 -9.21 4.36 27.33
N GLU A 161 -10.17 4.01 26.48
CA GLU A 161 -11.27 4.89 26.08
C GLU A 161 -12.28 5.16 27.21
N SER A 162 -12.58 4.18 28.06
CA SER A 162 -13.51 4.34 29.20
C SER A 162 -12.97 5.23 30.31
N ILE A 163 -11.63 5.35 30.42
CA ILE A 163 -10.99 6.17 31.45
C ILE A 163 -10.84 7.63 31.02
N LYS A 164 -10.84 7.89 29.71
CA LYS A 164 -10.82 9.26 29.16
C LYS A 164 -11.99 10.06 29.73
N ASN A 165 -11.70 11.29 30.16
CA ASN A 165 -12.65 12.24 30.76
C ASN A 165 -13.29 11.80 32.09
N SER A 166 -13.01 10.59 32.58
CA SER A 166 -13.59 10.06 33.83
C SER A 166 -12.61 10.12 35.02
N SER A 167 -11.31 10.35 34.79
CA SER A 167 -10.27 10.36 35.82
C SER A 167 -9.31 11.55 35.71
N LEU A 168 -8.95 12.16 36.85
CA LEU A 168 -7.93 13.22 36.93
C LEU A 168 -6.52 12.77 36.50
N LYS A 169 -6.25 11.46 36.44
CA LYS A 169 -4.95 10.88 36.06
C LYS A 169 -5.04 9.95 34.86
N GLU A 170 -5.96 10.22 33.93
CA GLU A 170 -6.19 9.42 32.72
C GLU A 170 -4.90 9.10 31.95
N ASN A 171 -4.08 10.10 31.67
CA ASN A 171 -2.90 9.93 30.83
C ASN A 171 -1.81 9.10 31.52
N SER A 172 -1.69 9.19 32.85
CA SER A 172 -0.81 8.32 33.63
C SER A 172 -1.30 6.87 33.63
N PHE A 173 -2.62 6.66 33.67
CA PHE A 173 -3.20 5.32 33.56
C PHE A 173 -2.95 4.71 32.18
N ILE A 174 -3.16 5.48 31.10
CA ILE A 174 -2.89 5.01 29.73
C ILE A 174 -1.40 4.73 29.54
N PHE A 175 -0.52 5.56 30.10
CA PHE A 175 0.92 5.30 30.08
C PHE A 175 1.28 4.01 30.83
N GLU A 176 0.63 3.74 31.96
CA GLU A 176 0.79 2.48 32.67
C GLU A 176 0.35 1.29 31.81
N LEU A 177 -0.81 1.36 31.16
CA LEU A 177 -1.25 0.32 30.22
C LEU A 177 -0.19 0.08 29.14
N LEU A 178 0.30 1.15 28.50
CA LEU A 178 1.33 1.08 27.46
C LEU A 178 2.60 0.37 27.93
N GLN A 179 2.99 0.56 29.19
CA GLN A 179 4.18 -0.09 29.78
C GLN A 179 4.00 -1.58 30.05
N HIS A 180 2.75 -2.05 30.17
CA HIS A 180 2.43 -3.40 30.65
C HIS A 180 1.75 -4.26 29.58
N THR A 181 1.38 -3.71 28.42
CA THR A 181 0.80 -4.47 27.31
C THR A 181 1.84 -4.75 26.22
N ASP A 182 1.51 -5.67 25.32
CA ASP A 182 2.27 -5.95 24.09
C ASP A 182 1.32 -6.08 22.88
N GLY A 183 1.86 -6.21 21.67
CA GLY A 183 1.05 -6.42 20.47
C GLY A 183 0.01 -5.32 20.23
N TYR A 184 -1.22 -5.66 19.85
CA TYR A 184 -2.25 -4.65 19.58
C TYR A 184 -2.69 -3.86 20.83
N GLY A 185 -2.58 -4.41 22.04
CA GLY A 185 -2.87 -3.69 23.28
C GLY A 185 -1.91 -2.53 23.51
N LYS A 186 -0.61 -2.74 23.28
CA LYS A 186 0.41 -1.68 23.37
C LYS A 186 0.20 -0.63 22.27
N LEU A 187 -0.15 -1.07 21.06
CA LEU A 187 -0.49 -0.17 19.94
C LEU A 187 -1.68 0.73 20.28
N ALA A 188 -2.75 0.16 20.83
CA ALA A 188 -3.93 0.89 21.26
C ALA A 188 -3.62 1.90 22.37
N ALA A 189 -2.86 1.49 23.40
CA ALA A 189 -2.45 2.40 24.46
C ALA A 189 -1.55 3.52 23.93
N LEU A 190 -0.64 3.23 22.99
CA LEU A 190 0.22 4.22 22.36
C LEU A 190 -0.61 5.22 21.56
N PHE A 191 -1.57 4.75 20.77
CA PHE A 191 -2.46 5.60 19.98
C PHE A 191 -3.17 6.64 20.88
N LEU A 192 -3.67 6.21 22.03
CA LEU A 192 -4.45 7.05 22.94
C LEU A 192 -3.62 7.94 23.89
N LEU A 193 -2.35 7.60 24.11
CA LEU A 193 -1.45 8.35 25.00
C LEU A 193 -1.17 9.77 24.49
N LYS A 194 -1.15 10.75 25.40
CA LYS A 194 -0.63 12.11 25.17
C LYS A 194 0.70 12.31 25.93
N PRO A 195 1.87 12.08 25.31
CA PRO A 195 3.17 12.06 26.02
C PRO A 195 3.71 13.47 26.26
N VAL A 196 3.09 14.23 27.16
CA VAL A 196 3.47 15.63 27.46
C VAL A 196 4.71 15.71 28.35
N LEU A 197 4.93 14.71 29.22
CA LEU A 197 6.08 14.67 30.13
C LEU A 197 7.35 14.17 29.42
N GLU A 198 8.50 14.74 29.73
CA GLU A 198 9.79 14.34 29.16
C GLU A 198 10.12 12.86 29.37
N GLU A 199 9.78 12.31 30.54
CA GLU A 199 9.93 10.87 30.83
C GLU A 199 9.11 10.01 29.86
N GLN A 200 7.87 10.43 29.54
CA GLN A 200 7.00 9.70 28.62
C GLN A 200 7.54 9.75 27.20
N LYS A 201 7.99 10.92 26.73
CA LYS A 201 8.57 11.09 25.38
C LYS A 201 9.80 10.20 25.21
N LYS A 202 10.72 10.24 26.18
CA LYS A 202 11.91 9.37 26.23
C LYS A 202 11.53 7.90 26.21
N TRP A 203 10.58 7.50 27.07
CA TRP A 203 10.18 6.10 27.17
C TRP A 203 9.50 5.60 25.87
N VAL A 204 8.63 6.41 25.25
CA VAL A 204 7.96 6.06 23.98
C VAL A 204 9.01 5.79 22.91
N ILE A 205 10.00 6.67 22.75
CA ILE A 205 11.05 6.53 21.73
C ILE A 205 12.02 5.36 22.05
N HIS A 206 12.39 5.21 23.32
CA HIS A 206 13.37 4.21 23.73
C HIS A 206 12.81 2.78 23.79
N ARG A 207 11.54 2.63 24.19
CA ARG A 207 10.89 1.32 24.43
C ARG A 207 9.52 1.19 23.78
N GLY A 208 8.69 2.23 23.85
CA GLY A 208 7.28 2.15 23.46
C GLY A 208 7.04 1.79 21.98
N ILE A 209 7.90 2.29 21.08
CA ILE A 209 7.81 2.01 19.64
C ILE A 209 8.51 0.72 19.21
N LYS A 210 9.28 0.07 20.10
CA LYS A 210 10.07 -1.11 19.75
C LYS A 210 9.16 -2.33 19.77
N SER A 211 9.05 -3.00 18.62
CA SER A 211 8.23 -4.20 18.48
C SER A 211 8.79 -5.16 17.44
N GLY A 212 8.76 -6.47 17.71
CA GLY A 212 9.11 -7.49 16.72
C GLY A 212 8.09 -7.62 15.58
N PHE A 213 6.93 -6.98 15.72
CA PHE A 213 5.81 -7.01 14.78
C PHE A 213 5.19 -5.60 14.67
N LEU A 214 4.84 -5.14 13.46
CA LEU A 214 4.29 -3.80 13.19
C LEU A 214 5.21 -2.61 13.55
N SER A 215 6.53 -2.78 13.50
CA SER A 215 7.51 -1.71 13.83
C SER A 215 7.18 -0.36 13.16
N SER A 216 6.85 -0.35 11.86
CA SER A 216 6.51 0.89 11.14
C SER A 216 5.24 1.54 11.68
N VAL A 217 4.18 0.76 11.91
CA VAL A 217 2.91 1.27 12.46
C VAL A 217 3.13 1.93 13.83
N TYR A 218 3.91 1.31 14.71
CA TYR A 218 4.25 1.88 16.01
C TYR A 218 4.97 3.23 15.89
N VAL A 219 5.97 3.29 15.01
CA VAL A 219 6.73 4.51 14.74
C VAL A 219 5.82 5.60 14.18
N ASN A 220 4.98 5.30 13.20
CA ASN A 220 4.11 6.26 12.56
C ASN A 220 3.03 6.79 13.52
N ILE A 221 2.42 5.94 14.36
CA ILE A 221 1.50 6.39 15.42
C ILE A 221 2.21 7.30 16.43
N ALA A 222 3.46 7.00 16.80
CA ALA A 222 4.23 7.89 17.67
C ALA A 222 4.53 9.24 17.00
N LEU A 223 4.89 9.23 15.71
CA LEU A 223 5.17 10.43 14.91
C LEU A 223 3.94 11.30 14.64
N GLN A 224 2.73 10.77 14.71
CA GLN A 224 1.51 11.59 14.67
C GLN A 224 1.40 12.52 15.89
N LYS A 225 2.09 12.21 16.99
CA LYS A 225 2.07 13.01 18.22
C LYS A 225 3.06 14.16 18.14
N THR A 226 2.53 15.39 18.19
CA THR A 226 3.34 16.62 18.13
C THR A 226 4.43 16.67 19.19
N ASP A 227 4.14 16.24 20.42
CA ASP A 227 5.14 16.17 21.50
C ASP A 227 6.34 15.27 21.17
N ILE A 228 6.10 14.15 20.46
CA ILE A 228 7.16 13.22 20.05
C ILE A 228 7.99 13.83 18.92
N ARG A 229 7.36 14.42 17.89
CA ARG A 229 8.09 15.13 16.82
C ARG A 229 8.95 16.27 17.37
N HIS A 230 8.38 17.08 18.27
CA HIS A 230 9.11 18.13 18.95
C HIS A 230 10.29 17.58 19.75
N TYR A 231 10.09 16.48 20.49
CA TYR A 231 11.19 15.83 21.22
C TYR A 231 12.31 15.37 20.27
N LEU A 232 11.98 14.77 19.12
CA LEU A 232 12.96 14.32 18.13
C LEU A 232 13.75 15.49 17.51
N PHE A 233 13.06 16.53 17.03
CA PHE A 233 13.70 17.63 16.28
C PHE A 233 14.55 18.57 17.13
N TYR A 234 14.19 18.73 18.42
CA TYR A 234 14.81 19.72 19.30
C TYR A 234 15.72 19.13 20.38
N SER A 235 15.71 17.80 20.60
CA SER A 235 16.67 17.17 21.52
C SER A 235 18.09 17.17 20.95
N ALA A 236 19.08 17.29 21.85
CA ALA A 236 20.47 17.06 21.47
C ALA A 236 20.66 15.60 21.04
N ILE A 237 21.43 15.40 19.98
CA ILE A 237 21.83 14.07 19.54
C ILE A 237 23.06 13.66 20.34
N THR A 238 22.96 12.52 21.00
CA THR A 238 23.96 11.96 21.89
C THR A 238 24.18 10.50 21.52
N LYS A 239 25.28 9.90 21.98
CA LYS A 239 25.51 8.47 21.79
C LYS A 239 24.38 7.59 22.38
N GLU A 240 23.72 8.04 23.44
CA GLU A 240 22.70 7.27 24.16
C GLU A 240 21.35 7.20 23.42
N ASN A 241 20.96 8.27 22.72
CA ASN A 241 19.68 8.33 21.99
C ASN A 241 19.85 8.11 20.47
N TYR A 242 21.07 7.97 19.97
CA TYR A 242 21.37 7.85 18.54
C TYR A 242 20.64 6.68 17.88
N GLN A 243 20.75 5.49 18.46
CA GLN A 243 20.10 4.28 17.97
C GLN A 243 18.56 4.44 17.92
N ASP A 244 17.99 5.10 18.92
CA ASP A 244 16.54 5.28 18.98
C ASP A 244 16.03 6.25 17.92
N PHE A 245 16.77 7.33 17.66
CA PHE A 245 16.43 8.28 16.62
C PHE A 245 16.58 7.66 15.22
N LEU A 246 17.61 6.84 15.00
CA LEU A 246 17.75 6.10 13.75
C LEU A 246 16.72 4.99 13.57
N TYR A 247 16.27 4.33 14.65
CA TYR A 247 15.16 3.38 14.58
C TYR A 247 13.88 4.07 14.08
N VAL A 248 13.59 5.28 14.58
CA VAL A 248 12.46 6.08 14.08
C VAL A 248 12.62 6.38 12.59
N LEU A 249 13.81 6.79 12.15
CA LEU A 249 14.06 7.10 10.74
C LEU A 249 14.04 5.87 9.83
N ALA A 250 14.43 4.71 10.35
CA ALA A 250 14.42 3.44 9.62
C ALA A 250 12.99 2.96 9.36
N TYR A 251 12.10 3.08 10.34
CA TYR A 251 10.74 2.55 10.28
C TYR A 251 9.65 3.59 9.98
N ARG A 252 10.02 4.86 9.83
CA ARG A 252 9.11 5.91 9.35
C ARG A 252 8.70 5.60 7.91
N GLU A 253 7.41 5.64 7.64
CA GLU A 253 6.90 5.59 6.27
C GLU A 253 6.86 7.02 5.70
N PRO A 254 7.39 7.25 4.48
CA PRO A 254 7.27 8.55 3.83
C PRO A 254 5.79 8.79 3.45
N ASN A 255 5.30 10.01 3.65
CA ASN A 255 4.01 10.42 3.10
C ASN A 255 4.21 10.68 1.60
N GLU A 256 3.56 9.91 0.73
CA GLU A 256 3.71 9.99 -0.74
C GLU A 256 3.39 11.40 -1.31
N GLU A 257 2.60 12.19 -0.58
CA GLU A 257 2.12 13.51 -1.02
C GLU A 257 2.87 14.71 -0.42
N GLU A 258 3.83 14.50 0.50
CA GLU A 258 4.52 15.60 1.20
C GLU A 258 6.04 15.61 0.96
N HIS A 259 6.52 16.71 0.38
CA HIS A 259 7.96 17.05 0.37
C HIS A 259 8.53 17.01 1.79
N LEU A 260 9.80 16.61 1.95
CA LEU A 260 10.46 16.67 3.24
C LEU A 260 10.48 18.11 3.77
N SER A 261 9.93 18.32 4.96
CA SER A 261 9.97 19.64 5.62
C SER A 261 11.40 20.04 5.97
N ASP A 262 11.66 21.35 6.05
CA ASP A 262 12.97 21.88 6.45
C ASP A 262 13.37 21.42 7.86
N GLU A 263 12.41 21.27 8.77
CA GLU A 263 12.66 20.74 10.12
C GLU A 263 13.16 19.28 10.07
N MET A 264 12.56 18.46 9.21
CA MET A 264 12.96 17.06 9.04
C MET A 264 14.34 16.95 8.40
N ILE A 265 14.63 17.76 7.37
CA ILE A 265 15.95 17.81 6.74
C ILE A 265 17.01 18.24 7.74
N LEU A 266 16.73 19.26 8.54
CA LEU A 266 17.66 19.70 9.59
C LEU A 266 17.89 18.61 10.63
N PHE A 267 16.85 17.87 11.03
CA PHE A 267 16.97 16.74 11.94
C PHE A 267 17.83 15.62 11.34
N MET A 268 17.55 15.19 10.09
CA MET A 268 18.35 14.20 9.38
C MET A 268 19.82 14.65 9.24
N ARG A 269 20.08 15.93 8.92
CA ARG A 269 21.42 16.49 8.80
C ARG A 269 22.20 16.35 10.11
N LYS A 270 21.59 16.72 11.25
CA LYS A 270 22.21 16.54 12.57
C LYS A 270 22.51 15.06 12.88
N ILE A 271 21.62 14.14 12.49
CA ILE A 271 21.82 12.68 12.66
C ILE A 271 23.02 12.19 11.83
N VAL A 272 23.12 12.63 10.57
CA VAL A 272 24.20 12.27 9.65
C VAL A 272 25.54 12.88 10.11
N GLU A 273 25.53 14.10 10.63
CA GLU A 273 26.72 14.71 11.26
C GLU A 273 27.23 13.88 12.45
N ALA A 274 26.32 13.30 13.23
CA ALA A 274 26.62 12.42 14.36
C ALA A 274 26.85 10.94 14.01
N ARG A 275 26.98 10.57 12.72
CA ARG A 275 27.15 9.18 12.24
C ARG A 275 28.23 8.35 12.91
N GLU A 276 29.27 8.97 13.47
CA GLU A 276 30.33 8.26 14.20
C GLU A 276 29.82 7.55 15.47
N HIS A 277 28.59 7.82 15.93
CA HIS A 277 27.93 7.05 16.98
C HIS A 277 27.39 5.68 16.51
N ALA A 278 27.22 5.47 15.20
CA ALA A 278 26.64 4.25 14.63
C ALA A 278 27.55 3.03 14.83
N THR A 279 26.97 1.94 15.34
CA THR A 279 27.65 0.66 15.61
C THR A 279 26.82 -0.59 15.28
N THR A 280 25.51 -0.46 15.08
CA THR A 280 24.55 -1.57 14.90
C THR A 280 23.93 -1.58 13.51
N PHE A 281 23.29 -2.70 13.15
CA PHE A 281 22.56 -2.81 11.88
C PHE A 281 21.40 -1.82 11.77
N ILE A 282 20.60 -1.63 12.83
CA ILE A 282 19.48 -0.69 12.78
C ILE A 282 19.94 0.76 12.54
N GLU A 283 21.11 1.14 13.05
CA GLU A 283 21.70 2.45 12.79
C GLU A 283 22.19 2.56 11.35
N GLN A 284 22.79 1.50 10.80
CA GLN A 284 23.13 1.42 9.39
C GLN A 284 21.90 1.55 8.50
N ALA A 285 20.83 0.79 8.79
CA ALA A 285 19.57 0.83 8.08
C ALA A 285 18.95 2.22 8.14
N GLY A 286 18.92 2.86 9.32
CA GLY A 286 18.42 4.23 9.46
C GLY A 286 19.19 5.24 8.59
N LEU A 287 20.52 5.12 8.48
CA LEU A 287 21.31 5.97 7.57
C LEU A 287 20.99 5.71 6.09
N VAL A 288 20.78 4.45 5.70
CA VAL A 288 20.34 4.10 4.34
C VAL A 288 18.95 4.65 4.05
N MET A 289 18.02 4.58 5.01
CA MET A 289 16.68 5.14 4.86
C MET A 289 16.69 6.66 4.73
N ILE A 290 17.59 7.36 5.42
CA ILE A 290 17.82 8.79 5.22
C ILE A 290 18.31 9.04 3.78
N TRP A 291 19.27 8.26 3.29
CA TRP A 291 19.81 8.41 1.93
C TRP A 291 18.71 8.24 0.87
N LEU A 292 17.87 7.20 0.99
CA LEU A 292 16.73 6.96 0.08
C LEU A 292 15.75 8.14 0.09
N GLN A 293 15.34 8.59 1.28
CA GLN A 293 14.39 9.69 1.44
C GLN A 293 14.93 11.01 0.89
N ILE A 294 16.23 11.29 1.07
CA ILE A 294 16.85 12.50 0.52
C ILE A 294 16.89 12.45 -1.00
N ILE A 295 17.22 11.31 -1.61
CA ILE A 295 17.24 11.17 -3.07
C ILE A 295 15.85 11.36 -3.66
N ASP A 296 14.84 10.76 -3.07
CA ASP A 296 13.47 10.91 -3.56
C ASP A 296 12.97 12.35 -3.38
N SER A 297 13.28 12.99 -2.24
CA SER A 297 12.97 14.40 -2.02
C SER A 297 13.73 15.31 -3.00
N TRP A 298 14.99 14.99 -3.34
CA TRP A 298 15.76 15.72 -4.35
C TRP A 298 15.05 15.64 -5.69
N LYS A 299 14.69 14.44 -6.17
CA LYS A 299 13.97 14.25 -7.44
C LYS A 299 12.68 15.07 -7.47
N GLN A 300 11.88 15.00 -6.41
CA GLN A 300 10.61 15.73 -6.31
C GLN A 300 10.83 17.25 -6.34
N ASP A 301 11.78 17.76 -5.56
CA ASP A 301 12.10 19.19 -5.49
C ASP A 301 12.66 19.71 -6.82
N TYR A 302 13.48 18.90 -7.50
CA TYR A 302 14.01 19.23 -8.82
C TYR A 302 12.90 19.29 -9.86
N THR A 303 12.00 18.30 -9.92
CA THR A 303 10.83 18.31 -10.80
C THR A 303 9.87 19.46 -10.50
N TYR A 304 9.71 19.82 -9.22
CA TYR A 304 8.92 20.99 -8.82
C TYR A 304 9.51 22.29 -9.40
N LEU A 305 10.83 22.48 -9.25
CA LEU A 305 11.51 23.65 -9.78
C LEU A 305 11.51 23.72 -11.30
N GLU A 306 11.72 22.60 -11.98
CA GLU A 306 11.68 22.54 -13.45
C GLU A 306 10.34 23.06 -13.99
N LYS A 307 9.22 22.74 -13.33
CA LYS A 307 7.89 23.25 -13.67
C LYS A 307 7.70 24.75 -13.40
N GLN A 308 8.49 25.34 -12.49
CA GLN A 308 8.37 26.76 -12.11
C GLN A 308 9.40 27.67 -12.77
N LEU A 309 10.51 27.13 -13.27
CA LEU A 309 11.57 27.89 -13.93
C LEU A 309 11.11 28.59 -15.22
N ASP A 310 9.99 28.16 -15.82
CA ASP A 310 9.30 28.91 -16.88
C ASP A 310 8.75 30.28 -16.41
N GLN A 311 8.72 30.57 -15.09
CA GLN A 311 8.17 31.79 -14.51
C GLN A 311 9.22 32.67 -13.80
N THR A 312 10.42 32.17 -13.50
CA THR A 312 11.50 32.94 -12.85
C THR A 312 12.87 32.47 -13.34
N GLU A 313 13.71 33.38 -13.86
CA GLU A 313 15.02 33.06 -14.45
C GLU A 313 16.08 32.54 -13.44
N HIS A 314 15.83 32.56 -12.13
CA HIS A 314 16.81 32.17 -11.10
C HIS A 314 16.21 31.34 -9.96
N VAL A 315 16.94 30.29 -9.58
CA VAL A 315 16.76 29.55 -8.32
C VAL A 315 17.17 30.48 -7.17
N ASN A 316 16.31 30.61 -6.14
CA ASN A 316 16.59 31.49 -5.01
C ASN A 316 17.57 30.84 -4.02
N GLU A 317 18.17 31.64 -3.13
CA GLU A 317 19.17 31.21 -2.13
C GLU A 317 18.67 30.04 -1.23
N TYR A 318 17.36 29.93 -1.03
CA TYR A 318 16.75 28.82 -0.29
C TYR A 318 16.98 27.47 -0.97
N TRP A 319 16.71 27.37 -2.27
CA TRP A 319 16.86 26.12 -3.03
C TRP A 319 18.31 25.72 -3.21
N ASP A 320 19.22 26.68 -3.42
CA ASP A 320 20.66 26.42 -3.47
C ASP A 320 21.15 25.77 -2.16
N LYS A 321 20.71 26.31 -1.02
CA LYS A 321 21.03 25.74 0.29
C LYS A 321 20.45 24.34 0.45
N ARG A 322 19.19 24.13 0.05
CA ARG A 322 18.49 22.87 0.19
C ARG A 322 19.13 21.73 -0.61
N PHE A 323 19.48 21.98 -1.89
CA PHE A 323 20.20 20.99 -2.69
C PHE A 323 21.61 20.72 -2.18
N LYS A 324 22.30 21.77 -1.69
CA LYS A 324 23.60 21.60 -1.03
C LYS A 324 23.50 20.69 0.21
N ASP A 325 22.47 20.87 1.02
CA ASP A 325 22.23 20.02 2.19
C ASP A 325 21.98 18.55 1.77
N TYR A 326 21.26 18.30 0.66
CA TYR A 326 21.09 16.95 0.11
C TYR A 326 22.42 16.34 -0.33
N GLU A 327 23.20 17.06 -1.12
CA GLU A 327 24.49 16.59 -1.64
C GLU A 327 25.47 16.25 -0.50
N GLU A 328 25.59 17.14 0.49
CA GLU A 328 26.47 16.93 1.64
C GLU A 328 26.07 15.68 2.44
N MET A 329 24.78 15.52 2.75
CA MET A 329 24.29 14.36 3.50
C MET A 329 24.50 13.05 2.74
N ILE A 330 24.15 12.99 1.45
CA ILE A 330 24.35 11.81 0.59
C ILE A 330 25.82 11.40 0.63
N ARG A 331 26.73 12.33 0.35
CA ARG A 331 28.17 12.08 0.33
C ARG A 331 28.68 11.60 1.68
N MET A 332 28.21 12.19 2.78
CA MET A 332 28.62 11.80 4.14
C MET A 332 28.18 10.38 4.47
N ILE A 333 26.98 9.97 4.07
CA ILE A 333 26.44 8.62 4.28
C ILE A 333 27.23 7.61 3.44
N GLU A 334 27.40 7.85 2.13
CA GLU A 334 28.11 6.96 1.20
C GLU A 334 29.54 6.70 1.65
N VAL A 335 30.31 7.75 1.93
CA VAL A 335 31.71 7.62 2.39
C VAL A 335 31.78 6.87 3.72
N PHE A 336 30.81 7.07 4.60
CA PHE A 336 30.81 6.43 5.91
C PHE A 336 30.43 4.95 5.86
N LEU A 337 29.45 4.60 5.03
CA LEU A 337 28.91 3.25 4.87
C LEU A 337 29.74 2.37 3.92
N ASN A 338 30.56 2.95 3.03
CA ASN A 338 31.49 2.22 2.16
C ASN A 338 32.74 1.65 2.90
N LYS A 339 32.61 1.32 4.18
CA LYS A 339 33.68 0.69 4.98
C LYS A 339 33.33 -0.79 5.17
N ALA A 340 34.33 -1.68 5.05
CA ALA A 340 34.14 -3.13 5.16
C ALA A 340 33.36 -3.59 6.42
N LYS A 341 33.47 -2.85 7.54
CA LYS A 341 32.70 -3.15 8.76
C LYS A 341 31.18 -3.20 8.52
N TRP A 342 30.65 -2.38 7.62
CA TRP A 342 29.22 -2.25 7.37
C TRP A 342 28.69 -3.38 6.50
N GLN A 343 29.50 -3.90 5.57
CA GLN A 343 29.20 -5.14 4.87
C GLN A 343 29.12 -6.32 5.84
N GLN A 344 30.06 -6.41 6.78
CA GLN A 344 30.03 -7.46 7.81
C GLN A 344 28.80 -7.36 8.72
N ILE A 345 28.40 -6.14 9.12
CA ILE A 345 27.19 -5.93 9.92
C ILE A 345 25.95 -6.39 9.16
N ALA A 346 25.82 -6.07 7.87
CA ALA A 346 24.71 -6.53 7.03
C ALA A 346 24.68 -8.06 6.87
N LEU A 347 25.83 -8.70 6.65
CA LEU A 347 25.91 -10.17 6.58
C LEU A 347 25.51 -10.84 7.90
N ASN A 348 25.97 -10.29 9.04
CA ASN A 348 25.60 -10.81 10.35
C ASN A 348 24.09 -10.72 10.57
N GLU A 349 23.45 -9.62 10.16
CA GLU A 349 22.01 -9.44 10.27
C GLU A 349 21.21 -10.43 9.40
N LEU A 350 21.72 -10.77 8.20
CA LEU A 350 21.12 -11.83 7.37
C LEU A 350 21.13 -13.18 8.09
N THR A 351 22.25 -13.53 8.72
CA THR A 351 22.40 -14.82 9.41
C THR A 351 21.62 -14.92 10.72
N ILE A 352 21.57 -13.84 11.51
CA ILE A 352 20.85 -13.78 12.80
C ILE A 352 19.84 -12.63 12.72
N PRO A 353 18.69 -12.90 12.10
CA PRO A 353 17.72 -11.88 11.76
C PRO A 353 16.98 -11.26 12.96
N LYS A 354 17.12 -9.95 13.12
CA LYS A 354 16.43 -9.13 14.15
C LYS A 354 15.49 -8.08 13.56
N GLU A 355 15.87 -7.44 12.46
CA GLU A 355 15.08 -6.38 11.82
C GLU A 355 14.22 -6.91 10.66
N THR A 356 13.44 -6.07 9.98
CA THR A 356 12.57 -6.50 8.87
C THR A 356 13.35 -6.79 7.57
N ASP A 357 12.75 -7.64 6.72
CA ASP A 357 13.33 -7.99 5.42
C ASP A 357 13.48 -6.75 4.52
N TYR A 358 12.55 -5.80 4.60
CA TYR A 358 12.62 -4.52 3.87
C TYR A 358 13.90 -3.73 4.20
N LEU A 359 14.24 -3.58 5.48
CA LEU A 359 15.45 -2.86 5.89
C LEU A 359 16.72 -3.59 5.45
N ILE A 360 16.74 -4.91 5.55
CA ILE A 360 17.87 -5.71 5.07
C ILE A 360 18.07 -5.55 3.57
N VAL A 361 17.01 -5.74 2.79
CA VAL A 361 17.07 -5.59 1.33
C VAL A 361 17.53 -4.19 0.95
N SER A 362 17.00 -3.15 1.59
CA SER A 362 17.42 -1.75 1.36
C SER A 362 18.91 -1.54 1.62
N VAL A 363 19.44 -2.10 2.71
CA VAL A 363 20.88 -2.03 3.03
C VAL A 363 21.73 -2.81 2.03
N LEU A 364 21.30 -4.01 1.62
CA LEU A 364 22.03 -4.81 0.64
C LEU A 364 22.08 -4.11 -0.72
N GLN A 365 20.97 -3.54 -1.17
CA GLN A 365 20.89 -2.76 -2.40
C GLN A 365 21.82 -1.54 -2.34
N PHE A 366 21.77 -0.77 -1.25
CA PHE A 366 22.65 0.38 -1.06
C PHE A 366 24.14 -0.01 -1.08
N LEU A 367 24.50 -1.15 -0.49
CA LEU A 367 25.88 -1.66 -0.49
C LEU A 367 26.24 -2.45 -1.76
N GLU A 368 25.33 -2.57 -2.71
CA GLU A 368 25.47 -3.37 -3.94
C GLU A 368 25.87 -4.83 -3.69
N MET A 369 25.39 -5.41 -2.58
CA MET A 369 25.72 -6.75 -2.14
C MET A 369 24.76 -7.79 -2.73
N LYS A 370 25.32 -8.90 -3.22
CA LYS A 370 24.58 -10.07 -3.72
C LYS A 370 25.07 -11.33 -2.98
N PRO A 371 24.62 -11.56 -1.74
CA PRO A 371 24.98 -12.77 -1.00
C PRO A 371 24.42 -14.02 -1.67
N GLU A 372 25.07 -15.17 -1.50
CA GLU A 372 24.53 -16.47 -1.95
C GLU A 372 23.12 -16.72 -1.38
N MET A 373 22.24 -17.38 -2.15
CA MET A 373 20.85 -17.66 -1.74
C MET A 373 20.77 -18.37 -0.37
N SER A 374 21.74 -19.22 -0.07
CA SER A 374 21.84 -19.92 1.22
C SER A 374 21.90 -18.99 2.44
N ALA A 375 22.41 -17.76 2.29
CA ALA A 375 22.42 -16.76 3.35
C ALA A 375 21.01 -16.32 3.75
N PHE A 376 20.01 -16.48 2.87
CA PHE A 376 18.63 -16.10 3.10
C PHE A 376 17.77 -17.22 3.69
N TYR A 377 18.26 -18.46 3.79
CA TYR A 377 17.45 -19.61 4.26
C TYR A 377 16.88 -19.43 5.66
N THR A 378 17.60 -18.80 6.58
CA THR A 378 17.07 -18.51 7.93
C THR A 378 15.86 -17.57 7.86
N ARG A 379 15.86 -16.61 6.92
CA ARG A 379 14.72 -15.71 6.68
C ARG A 379 13.58 -16.41 5.98
N LEU A 380 13.88 -17.09 4.88
CA LEU A 380 12.89 -17.84 4.10
C LEU A 380 12.21 -18.91 4.96
N SER A 381 12.90 -19.55 5.90
CA SER A 381 12.26 -20.51 6.82
C SER A 381 11.19 -19.88 7.73
N ARG A 382 11.30 -18.58 8.06
CA ARG A 382 10.31 -17.86 8.87
C ARG A 382 9.16 -17.30 8.03
N ASN A 383 9.42 -16.90 6.79
CA ASN A 383 8.42 -16.36 5.87
C ASN A 383 8.70 -16.85 4.43
N PRO A 384 8.29 -18.09 4.09
CA PRO A 384 8.72 -18.74 2.85
C PRO A 384 8.32 -18.03 1.56
N LEU A 385 7.24 -17.26 1.59
CA LEU A 385 6.73 -16.50 0.46
C LEU A 385 6.78 -14.98 0.72
N GLY A 386 7.81 -14.51 1.43
CA GLY A 386 7.98 -13.10 1.78
C GLY A 386 8.21 -12.20 0.56
N LEU A 387 7.26 -11.30 0.28
CA LEU A 387 7.29 -10.44 -0.92
C LEU A 387 8.45 -9.44 -0.95
N ASN A 388 8.99 -9.02 0.21
CA ASN A 388 10.15 -8.11 0.23
C ASN A 388 11.42 -8.75 -0.38
N LEU A 389 11.57 -10.07 -0.27
CA LEU A 389 12.70 -10.79 -0.85
C LEU A 389 12.46 -11.11 -2.33
N LEU A 390 11.20 -11.25 -2.75
CA LEU A 390 10.82 -11.46 -4.15
C LEU A 390 11.42 -10.39 -5.07
N ASP A 391 11.19 -9.12 -4.75
CA ASP A 391 11.69 -8.01 -5.57
C ASP A 391 13.21 -7.95 -5.60
N PHE A 392 13.87 -8.29 -4.48
CA PHE A 392 15.33 -8.37 -4.44
C PHE A 392 15.85 -9.44 -5.41
N PHE A 393 15.29 -10.65 -5.36
CA PHE A 393 15.76 -11.76 -6.18
C PHE A 393 15.40 -11.61 -7.65
N LEU A 394 14.13 -11.36 -7.98
CA LEU A 394 13.64 -11.43 -9.35
C LEU A 394 13.55 -10.05 -10.03
N ALA A 395 13.07 -9.01 -9.35
CA ALA A 395 13.00 -7.68 -9.98
C ALA A 395 14.42 -7.08 -10.15
N ASN A 396 15.21 -7.05 -9.08
CA ASN A 396 16.48 -6.32 -9.05
C ASN A 396 17.69 -7.16 -9.48
N HIS A 397 17.70 -8.47 -9.16
CA HIS A 397 18.90 -9.31 -9.32
C HIS A 397 18.65 -10.67 -9.99
N ALA A 398 17.64 -10.78 -10.87
CA ALA A 398 17.26 -12.05 -11.50
C ALA A 398 18.43 -12.81 -12.13
N ASN A 399 19.30 -12.13 -12.87
CA ASN A 399 20.44 -12.78 -13.54
C ASN A 399 21.37 -13.53 -12.57
N HIS A 400 21.31 -13.22 -11.28
CA HIS A 400 22.08 -13.90 -10.24
C HIS A 400 21.27 -14.98 -9.52
N TYR A 401 19.99 -14.72 -9.22
CA TYR A 401 19.19 -15.59 -8.33
C TYR A 401 18.13 -16.45 -9.03
N PHE A 402 17.89 -16.28 -10.33
CA PHE A 402 16.75 -16.90 -11.01
C PHE A 402 16.73 -18.44 -10.86
N SER A 403 17.86 -19.11 -11.12
CA SER A 403 17.97 -20.56 -10.96
C SER A 403 17.74 -20.99 -9.50
N ASP A 404 18.34 -20.28 -8.54
CA ASP A 404 18.16 -20.58 -7.11
C ASP A 404 16.71 -20.40 -6.65
N VAL A 405 15.99 -19.43 -7.24
CA VAL A 405 14.57 -19.20 -6.97
C VAL A 405 13.71 -20.31 -7.55
N CYS A 406 13.98 -20.76 -8.78
CA CYS A 406 13.31 -21.93 -9.37
C CYS A 406 13.48 -23.14 -8.45
N ASP A 407 14.72 -23.49 -8.08
CA ASP A 407 15.02 -24.60 -7.18
C ASP A 407 14.33 -24.45 -5.82
N TYR A 408 14.35 -23.25 -5.25
CA TYR A 408 13.70 -22.96 -3.97
C TYR A 408 12.18 -23.18 -4.03
N LEU A 409 11.52 -22.66 -5.08
CA LEU A 409 10.08 -22.80 -5.24
C LEU A 409 9.68 -24.26 -5.50
N SER A 410 10.47 -25.03 -6.26
CA SER A 410 10.19 -26.44 -6.52
C SER A 410 10.26 -27.28 -5.25
N ASN A 411 11.12 -26.90 -4.30
CA ASN A 411 11.18 -27.56 -2.99
C ASN A 411 10.09 -27.07 -2.01
N LEU A 412 9.54 -25.88 -2.23
CA LEU A 412 8.56 -25.26 -1.33
C LEU A 412 7.11 -25.63 -1.69
N LEU A 413 6.79 -25.60 -2.99
CA LEU A 413 5.43 -25.82 -3.48
C LEU A 413 5.15 -27.32 -3.63
N SER A 414 3.89 -27.70 -3.39
CA SER A 414 3.43 -29.08 -3.55
C SER A 414 2.84 -29.26 -4.95
N ASP A 415 3.11 -30.40 -5.60
CA ASP A 415 2.59 -30.77 -6.92
C ASP A 415 1.05 -30.67 -7.00
N GLN A 416 0.35 -31.01 -5.91
CA GLN A 416 -1.12 -30.87 -5.78
C GLN A 416 -1.65 -29.46 -6.14
N LEU A 417 -0.82 -28.43 -6.05
CA LEU A 417 -1.17 -27.06 -6.40
C LEU A 417 -1.48 -26.92 -7.91
N PHE A 418 -0.78 -27.68 -8.74
CA PHE A 418 -0.94 -27.72 -10.19
C PHE A 418 -2.01 -28.75 -10.64
N GLU A 419 -2.59 -29.49 -9.70
CA GLU A 419 -3.72 -30.41 -9.94
C GLU A 419 -5.07 -29.77 -9.55
N LEU A 420 -5.07 -28.52 -9.09
CA LEU A 420 -6.28 -27.83 -8.67
C LEU A 420 -7.26 -27.65 -9.84
N PRO A 421 -8.57 -27.84 -9.62
CA PRO A 421 -9.55 -27.72 -10.69
C PRO A 421 -9.61 -26.28 -11.21
N PHE A 422 -9.75 -26.11 -12.53
CA PHE A 422 -9.90 -24.82 -13.21
C PHE A 422 -11.20 -24.06 -12.90
N LYS A 423 -11.87 -24.31 -11.76
CA LYS A 423 -13.17 -23.70 -11.46
C LYS A 423 -13.05 -22.17 -11.38
N PHE A 424 -13.73 -21.51 -12.32
CA PHE A 424 -13.93 -20.07 -12.36
C PHE A 424 -15.20 -19.72 -11.59
N ASP A 425 -15.06 -19.12 -10.42
CA ASP A 425 -16.10 -18.24 -9.90
C ASP A 425 -15.56 -16.81 -9.99
N GLU A 426 -16.17 -15.97 -10.83
CA GLU A 426 -15.88 -14.52 -10.90
C GLU A 426 -16.39 -13.77 -9.65
N GLY A 427 -16.80 -14.50 -8.62
CA GLY A 427 -17.09 -13.95 -7.31
C GLY A 427 -15.80 -13.57 -6.57
N PRO A 428 -15.85 -12.58 -5.67
CA PRO A 428 -14.75 -12.28 -4.75
C PRO A 428 -14.68 -13.39 -3.67
N GLU A 429 -14.38 -14.62 -4.05
CA GLU A 429 -14.12 -15.69 -3.10
C GLU A 429 -12.68 -15.58 -2.58
N GLN A 430 -12.58 -15.73 -1.25
CA GLN A 430 -11.41 -15.42 -0.45
C GLN A 430 -10.27 -16.40 -0.76
N GLU A 431 -9.38 -16.04 -1.69
CA GLU A 431 -8.08 -16.69 -1.81
C GLU A 431 -7.43 -16.74 -0.41
N SER A 432 -6.95 -17.92 -0.02
CA SER A 432 -6.14 -18.01 1.19
C SER A 432 -4.93 -17.09 1.03
N ARG A 433 -4.48 -16.47 2.13
CA ARG A 433 -3.34 -15.54 2.11
C ARG A 433 -2.08 -16.14 1.49
N ASP A 434 -1.88 -17.45 1.65
CA ASP A 434 -0.71 -18.14 1.12
C ASP A 434 -0.85 -18.37 -0.39
N LEU A 435 -2.02 -18.78 -0.86
CA LEU A 435 -2.29 -18.93 -2.30
C LEU A 435 -2.13 -17.60 -3.05
N PHE A 436 -2.61 -16.50 -2.45
CA PHE A 436 -2.40 -15.15 -2.96
C PHE A 436 -0.91 -14.80 -3.10
N LYS A 437 -0.08 -15.14 -2.10
CA LYS A 437 1.37 -14.92 -2.18
C LYS A 437 2.01 -15.80 -3.26
N VAL A 438 1.62 -17.07 -3.38
CA VAL A 438 2.13 -17.95 -4.44
C VAL A 438 1.83 -17.36 -5.81
N ASN A 439 0.62 -16.85 -6.03
CA ASN A 439 0.24 -16.18 -7.28
C ASN A 439 1.20 -15.03 -7.62
N ILE A 440 1.55 -14.20 -6.63
CA ILE A 440 2.50 -13.09 -6.84
C ILE A 440 3.90 -13.62 -7.19
N TRP A 441 4.39 -14.66 -6.52
CA TRP A 441 5.69 -15.26 -6.83
C TRP A 441 5.74 -15.84 -8.26
N LEU A 442 4.73 -16.61 -8.65
CA LEU A 442 4.64 -17.19 -9.99
C LEU A 442 4.47 -16.12 -11.08
N GLU A 443 3.64 -15.11 -10.82
CA GLU A 443 3.47 -13.98 -11.73
C GLU A 443 4.81 -13.26 -11.97
N THR A 444 5.53 -12.94 -10.91
CA THR A 444 6.82 -12.25 -11.01
C THR A 444 7.89 -13.13 -11.66
N LEU A 445 7.90 -14.43 -11.39
CA LEU A 445 8.82 -15.39 -12.03
C LEU A 445 8.62 -15.39 -13.56
N LEU A 446 7.38 -15.59 -14.02
CA LEU A 446 7.07 -15.64 -15.46
C LEU A 446 7.28 -14.28 -16.13
N LYS A 447 6.90 -13.17 -15.48
CA LYS A 447 7.21 -11.81 -15.98
C LYS A 447 8.71 -11.61 -16.13
N THR A 448 9.50 -12.10 -15.19
CA THR A 448 10.96 -12.02 -15.26
C THR A 448 11.50 -12.76 -16.49
N MET A 449 10.93 -13.92 -16.86
CA MET A 449 11.30 -14.64 -18.09
C MET A 449 10.92 -13.87 -19.37
N LEU A 450 9.82 -13.11 -19.34
CA LEU A 450 9.40 -12.25 -20.46
C LEU A 450 10.29 -11.01 -20.60
N GLU A 451 10.62 -10.36 -19.49
CA GLU A 451 11.36 -9.09 -19.47
C GLU A 451 12.87 -9.27 -19.62
N LYS A 452 13.40 -10.43 -19.20
CA LYS A 452 14.84 -10.73 -19.20
C LYS A 452 15.15 -11.94 -20.09
N GLU A 453 16.42 -12.16 -20.42
CA GLU A 453 16.89 -13.32 -21.19
C GLU A 453 17.07 -14.54 -20.26
N LEU A 454 16.01 -14.91 -19.56
CA LEU A 454 15.96 -16.02 -18.60
C LEU A 454 14.79 -16.92 -18.98
N PHE A 455 15.00 -18.25 -18.90
CA PHE A 455 14.00 -19.24 -19.31
C PHE A 455 14.15 -20.51 -18.48
N ASP A 456 13.02 -21.05 -18.05
CA ASP A 456 12.90 -22.33 -17.36
C ASP A 456 11.65 -23.04 -17.89
N MET A 457 11.85 -24.16 -18.58
CA MET A 457 10.79 -24.85 -19.32
C MET A 457 9.84 -25.58 -18.38
N ASP A 458 10.36 -26.27 -17.38
CA ASP A 458 9.59 -27.05 -16.41
C ASP A 458 8.59 -26.14 -15.68
N TRP A 459 9.05 -24.96 -15.24
CA TRP A 459 8.18 -23.97 -14.63
C TRP A 459 7.11 -23.41 -15.58
N CYS A 460 7.38 -23.32 -16.88
CA CYS A 460 6.37 -22.93 -17.85
C CYS A 460 5.30 -24.01 -18.00
N LEU A 461 5.70 -25.29 -18.05
CA LEU A 461 4.80 -26.43 -18.18
C LEU A 461 3.91 -26.60 -16.94
N ASP A 462 4.51 -26.54 -15.74
CA ASP A 462 3.76 -26.56 -14.47
C ASP A 462 2.74 -25.41 -14.43
N ALA A 463 3.16 -24.20 -14.85
CA ALA A 463 2.29 -23.04 -14.86
C ALA A 463 1.12 -23.14 -15.86
N LEU A 464 1.20 -23.98 -16.91
CA LEU A 464 0.05 -24.26 -17.80
C LEU A 464 -1.06 -25.02 -17.07
N ASN A 465 -0.72 -25.84 -16.08
CA ASN A 465 -1.68 -26.59 -15.26
C ASN A 465 -2.18 -25.80 -14.03
N TYR A 466 -1.69 -24.58 -13.82
CA TYR A 466 -2.06 -23.78 -12.67
C TYR A 466 -3.50 -23.26 -12.72
N TYR A 467 -4.20 -23.23 -11.58
CA TYR A 467 -5.62 -22.84 -11.53
C TYR A 467 -5.90 -21.40 -12.00
N HIS A 468 -4.96 -20.48 -11.76
CA HIS A 468 -5.17 -19.05 -12.02
C HIS A 468 -4.93 -18.68 -13.51
N PRO A 469 -5.92 -18.15 -14.24
CA PRO A 469 -5.85 -17.95 -15.69
C PRO A 469 -4.74 -17.00 -16.15
N LYS A 470 -4.45 -15.96 -15.34
CA LYS A 470 -3.38 -15.00 -15.63
C LYS A 470 -1.99 -15.65 -15.62
N ILE A 471 -1.76 -16.64 -14.76
CA ILE A 471 -0.48 -17.36 -14.66
C ILE A 471 -0.28 -18.22 -15.90
N ARG A 472 -1.31 -18.99 -16.30
CA ARG A 472 -1.32 -19.74 -17.56
C ARG A 472 -1.05 -18.83 -18.77
N ARG A 473 -1.67 -17.65 -18.81
CA ARG A 473 -1.44 -16.65 -19.87
C ARG A 473 0.04 -16.25 -19.99
N LEU A 474 0.67 -15.95 -18.85
CA LEU A 474 2.08 -15.57 -18.81
C LEU A 474 2.97 -16.73 -19.26
N ALA A 475 2.68 -17.96 -18.83
CA ALA A 475 3.41 -19.15 -19.27
C ALA A 475 3.33 -19.36 -20.80
N LEU A 476 2.13 -19.24 -21.38
CA LEU A 476 1.93 -19.29 -22.84
C LEU A 476 2.74 -18.20 -23.58
N GLN A 477 2.83 -16.99 -23.02
CA GLN A 477 3.63 -15.91 -23.59
C GLN A 477 5.13 -16.23 -23.52
N VAL A 478 5.61 -16.82 -22.41
CA VAL A 478 7.01 -17.22 -22.26
C VAL A 478 7.36 -18.31 -23.27
N LEU A 479 6.54 -19.37 -23.36
CA LEU A 479 6.72 -20.44 -24.35
C LEU A 479 6.73 -19.88 -25.77
N ARG A 480 5.84 -18.94 -26.09
CA ARG A 480 5.86 -18.25 -27.39
C ARG A 480 7.17 -17.51 -27.66
N LYS A 481 7.72 -16.81 -26.66
CA LYS A 481 8.98 -16.06 -26.78
C LYS A 481 10.18 -16.98 -27.03
N TYR A 482 10.19 -18.15 -26.38
CA TYR A 482 11.32 -19.08 -26.40
C TYR A 482 11.10 -20.31 -27.28
N GLN A 483 10.24 -20.25 -28.31
CA GLN A 483 9.92 -21.36 -29.23
C GLN A 483 11.12 -22.14 -29.77
N GLU A 484 12.26 -21.48 -29.97
CA GLU A 484 13.47 -22.13 -30.49
C GLU A 484 14.24 -22.94 -29.43
N ASN A 485 13.85 -22.84 -28.15
CA ASN A 485 14.62 -23.31 -26.99
C ASN A 485 13.97 -24.45 -26.21
N TRP A 486 12.69 -24.80 -26.44
CA TRP A 486 12.01 -25.89 -25.72
C TRP A 486 11.82 -27.14 -26.57
N ASP A 487 11.62 -28.27 -25.89
CA ASP A 487 11.34 -29.56 -26.52
C ASP A 487 9.93 -29.53 -27.12
N GLU A 488 9.86 -29.60 -28.46
CA GLU A 488 8.59 -29.48 -29.19
C GLU A 488 7.58 -30.53 -28.69
N ASP A 489 7.96 -31.81 -28.58
CA ASP A 489 7.01 -32.89 -28.31
C ASP A 489 6.31 -32.72 -26.94
N GLU A 490 7.11 -32.51 -25.88
CA GLU A 490 6.61 -32.40 -24.51
C GLU A 490 5.66 -31.21 -24.31
N VAL A 491 6.02 -30.07 -24.88
CA VAL A 491 5.22 -28.85 -24.70
C VAL A 491 4.03 -28.84 -25.65
N PHE A 492 4.12 -29.41 -26.86
CA PHE A 492 2.94 -29.57 -27.72
C PHE A 492 1.86 -30.41 -27.03
N ASP A 493 2.24 -31.53 -26.40
CA ASP A 493 1.33 -32.36 -25.61
C ASP A 493 0.65 -31.54 -24.49
N ALA A 494 1.44 -30.79 -23.71
CA ALA A 494 0.90 -29.93 -22.64
C ALA A 494 -0.04 -28.82 -23.15
N LEU A 495 0.25 -28.24 -24.31
CA LEU A 495 -0.60 -27.23 -24.95
C LEU A 495 -1.90 -27.85 -25.47
N GLU A 496 -1.87 -29.07 -26.02
CA GLU A 496 -3.07 -29.79 -26.44
C GLU A 496 -3.97 -30.13 -25.25
N ASP A 497 -3.39 -30.65 -24.17
CA ASP A 497 -4.10 -30.97 -22.92
C ASP A 497 -4.78 -29.72 -22.34
N LEU A 498 -4.07 -28.59 -22.24
CA LEU A 498 -4.65 -27.34 -21.76
C LEU A 498 -5.78 -26.84 -22.69
N PHE A 499 -5.63 -27.01 -24.01
CA PHE A 499 -6.63 -26.56 -24.98
C PHE A 499 -7.98 -27.27 -24.84
N GLU A 500 -8.03 -28.50 -24.32
CA GLU A 500 -9.29 -29.23 -24.09
C GLU A 500 -10.16 -28.60 -23.00
N PHE A 501 -9.56 -27.99 -21.97
CA PHE A 501 -10.25 -27.56 -20.76
C PHE A 501 -10.14 -26.05 -20.48
N GLU A 502 -9.32 -25.30 -21.21
CA GLU A 502 -9.18 -23.85 -21.01
C GLU A 502 -10.46 -23.09 -21.42
N GLU A 503 -11.02 -22.34 -20.47
CA GLU A 503 -12.21 -21.52 -20.69
C GLU A 503 -11.87 -20.04 -20.99
N ASN A 504 -10.68 -19.57 -20.60
CA ASN A 504 -10.30 -18.18 -20.78
C ASN A 504 -10.01 -17.87 -22.25
N LYS A 505 -10.83 -16.99 -22.84
CA LYS A 505 -10.74 -16.61 -24.27
C LYS A 505 -9.36 -16.10 -24.70
N LYS A 506 -8.65 -15.34 -23.86
CA LYS A 506 -7.31 -14.81 -24.19
C LYS A 506 -6.30 -15.96 -24.29
N ASN A 507 -6.36 -16.91 -23.36
CA ASN A 507 -5.49 -18.09 -23.36
C ASN A 507 -5.78 -19.01 -24.55
N ILE A 508 -7.07 -19.26 -24.87
CA ILE A 508 -7.49 -20.05 -26.04
C ILE A 508 -6.89 -19.48 -27.33
N ARG A 509 -6.86 -18.15 -27.51
CA ARG A 509 -6.27 -17.52 -28.70
C ARG A 509 -4.76 -17.76 -28.78
N LEU A 510 -4.04 -17.60 -27.67
CA LEU A 510 -2.61 -17.89 -27.62
C LEU A 510 -2.32 -19.37 -27.92
N LEU A 511 -3.11 -20.29 -27.34
CA LEU A 511 -3.02 -21.73 -27.59
C LEU A 511 -3.23 -22.07 -29.07
N ARG A 512 -4.25 -21.52 -29.74
CA ARG A 512 -4.47 -21.74 -31.18
C ARG A 512 -3.27 -21.33 -32.02
N ARG A 513 -2.63 -20.21 -31.68
CA ARG A 513 -1.44 -19.69 -32.37
C ARG A 513 -0.24 -20.61 -32.15
N LEU A 514 0.00 -21.04 -30.91
CA LEU A 514 1.10 -21.96 -30.58
C LEU A 514 0.92 -23.34 -31.23
N LEU A 515 -0.30 -23.87 -31.22
CA LEU A 515 -0.65 -25.17 -31.82
C LEU A 515 -0.79 -25.12 -33.36
N GLN A 516 -0.61 -23.95 -33.98
CA GLN A 516 -0.84 -23.73 -35.42
C GLN A 516 -2.23 -24.21 -35.90
N LYS A 517 -3.22 -24.25 -35.00
CA LYS A 517 -4.61 -24.58 -35.30
C LYS A 517 -5.29 -23.33 -35.86
N GLU A 518 -5.00 -23.00 -37.12
CA GLU A 518 -5.67 -21.90 -37.82
C GLU A 518 -7.19 -22.11 -37.79
N SER A 519 -7.92 -21.03 -37.48
CA SER A 519 -9.37 -21.06 -37.54
C SER A 519 -9.80 -21.05 -39.00
N GLU A 520 -10.31 -22.16 -39.52
CA GLU A 520 -11.19 -22.14 -40.69
C GLU A 520 -12.41 -21.26 -40.34
N GLY A 521 -12.35 -19.95 -40.60
CA GLY A 521 -13.54 -19.09 -40.50
C GLY A 521 -13.41 -17.61 -40.13
N LEU A 522 -12.22 -17.04 -39.90
CA LEU A 522 -12.07 -15.59 -39.72
C LEU A 522 -10.91 -15.08 -40.57
N THR A 523 -11.22 -14.54 -41.74
CA THR A 523 -10.28 -13.76 -42.55
C THR A 523 -10.04 -12.42 -41.85
N GLU A 524 -9.07 -12.37 -40.94
CA GLU A 524 -8.60 -11.12 -40.34
C GLU A 524 -7.90 -10.29 -41.44
N GLU A 525 -8.49 -9.15 -41.81
CA GLU A 525 -7.94 -8.29 -42.86
C GLU A 525 -6.80 -7.43 -42.32
N ARG A 526 -5.59 -7.62 -42.88
CA ARG A 526 -4.46 -6.71 -42.67
C ARG A 526 -4.62 -5.49 -43.57
N ARG A 527 -5.03 -4.37 -42.97
CA ARG A 527 -5.29 -3.11 -43.68
C ARG A 527 -4.40 -2.00 -43.14
N THR A 528 -3.69 -1.31 -44.03
CA THR A 528 -2.88 -0.13 -43.71
C THR A 528 -3.44 1.10 -44.39
N LEU A 529 -3.58 2.21 -43.65
CA LEU A 529 -4.13 3.47 -44.14
C LEU A 529 -3.07 4.58 -44.14
N PRO A 530 -3.09 5.51 -45.12
CA PRO A 530 -2.13 6.62 -45.15
C PRO A 530 -2.42 7.64 -44.05
N VAL A 531 -1.48 7.81 -43.11
CA VAL A 531 -1.56 8.80 -42.02
C VAL A 531 -0.98 10.13 -42.49
N LYS A 532 -1.79 11.20 -42.47
CA LYS A 532 -1.37 12.55 -42.94
C LYS A 532 -0.60 13.36 -41.90
N ASN A 533 -1.04 13.31 -40.65
CA ASN A 533 -0.46 14.07 -39.54
C ASN A 533 -0.11 13.09 -38.43
N VAL A 534 1.15 12.67 -38.36
CA VAL A 534 1.61 11.75 -37.31
C VAL A 534 1.89 12.55 -36.04
N VAL A 535 1.22 12.16 -34.95
CA VAL A 535 1.48 12.68 -33.60
C VAL A 535 2.24 11.63 -32.80
N THR A 536 3.48 11.91 -32.42
CA THR A 536 4.34 10.97 -31.68
C THR A 536 4.39 11.23 -30.18
N GLU A 537 4.09 12.47 -29.76
CA GLU A 537 4.20 12.94 -28.38
C GLU A 537 3.18 14.04 -28.08
N LYS A 538 2.83 14.22 -26.80
CA LYS A 538 1.83 15.21 -26.34
C LYS A 538 2.40 16.63 -26.35
N SER A 539 1.53 17.61 -26.54
CA SER A 539 1.84 19.04 -26.45
C SER A 539 0.99 19.72 -25.38
N VAL A 540 1.50 20.78 -24.77
CA VAL A 540 0.76 21.65 -23.82
C VAL A 540 -0.50 22.29 -24.43
N THR A 541 -0.57 22.37 -25.76
CA THR A 541 -1.74 22.88 -26.51
C THR A 541 -2.85 21.84 -26.66
N ASP A 542 -2.59 20.59 -26.30
CA ASP A 542 -3.54 19.50 -26.51
C ASP A 542 -4.69 19.61 -25.52
N LYS A 543 -5.91 19.41 -26.00
CA LYS A 543 -7.14 19.44 -25.21
C LYS A 543 -7.88 18.12 -25.38
N LYS A 544 -8.16 17.48 -24.25
CA LYS A 544 -9.01 16.29 -24.22
C LYS A 544 -10.43 16.64 -24.63
N LEU A 545 -10.97 15.88 -25.58
CA LEU A 545 -12.32 16.06 -26.10
C LEU A 545 -13.30 15.08 -25.45
N LEU A 546 -12.96 13.79 -25.45
CA LEU A 546 -13.82 12.73 -24.91
C LEU A 546 -13.05 11.45 -24.60
N ASP A 547 -13.65 10.62 -23.76
CA ASP A 547 -13.28 9.22 -23.51
C ASP A 547 -14.21 8.30 -24.32
N THR A 548 -13.64 7.29 -24.97
CA THR A 548 -14.38 6.28 -25.73
C THR A 548 -13.58 4.97 -25.76
N TYR A 549 -14.01 3.99 -26.55
CA TYR A 549 -13.34 2.71 -26.74
C TYR A 549 -13.05 2.46 -28.22
N ILE A 550 -12.13 1.54 -28.52
CA ILE A 550 -11.85 1.12 -29.89
C ILE A 550 -12.88 0.04 -30.29
N ALA A 551 -13.70 0.33 -31.30
CA ALA A 551 -14.66 -0.64 -31.83
C ALA A 551 -14.06 -1.48 -32.96
N GLY A 552 -14.49 -2.74 -33.05
CA GLY A 552 -14.18 -3.62 -34.18
C GLY A 552 -12.76 -4.18 -34.21
N MET A 553 -12.06 -4.21 -33.07
CA MET A 553 -10.71 -4.77 -32.95
C MET A 553 -10.67 -6.26 -33.30
N SER A 554 -11.75 -6.99 -33.01
CA SER A 554 -11.90 -8.42 -33.32
C SER A 554 -11.94 -8.77 -34.82
N TYR A 555 -12.04 -7.78 -35.70
CA TYR A 555 -12.01 -7.97 -37.16
C TYR A 555 -10.63 -7.72 -37.79
N HIS A 556 -9.63 -7.31 -36.99
CA HIS A 556 -8.30 -6.96 -37.45
C HIS A 556 -7.23 -7.83 -36.77
N ASP A 557 -6.21 -8.22 -37.52
CA ASP A 557 -5.08 -8.98 -36.99
C ASP A 557 -4.21 -8.05 -36.11
N LEU A 558 -4.39 -8.06 -34.79
CA LEU A 558 -3.60 -7.23 -33.88
C LEU A 558 -2.32 -7.93 -33.37
N SER A 559 -2.06 -9.16 -33.80
CA SER A 559 -1.03 -10.04 -33.21
C SER A 559 0.41 -9.50 -33.33
N ILE A 560 0.67 -8.61 -34.28
CA ILE A 560 1.97 -8.00 -34.57
C ILE A 560 2.16 -6.70 -33.76
N VAL A 561 1.06 -6.11 -33.28
CA VAL A 561 1.04 -4.74 -32.72
C VAL A 561 0.56 -4.68 -31.27
N GLU A 562 -0.01 -5.76 -30.75
CA GLU A 562 -0.54 -5.87 -29.39
C GLU A 562 0.47 -5.43 -28.32
N GLU A 563 1.73 -5.88 -28.42
CA GLU A 563 2.79 -5.52 -27.48
C GLU A 563 3.22 -4.04 -27.55
N LEU A 564 2.94 -3.38 -28.67
CA LEU A 564 3.25 -1.97 -28.91
C LEU A 564 2.18 -1.02 -28.37
N ILE A 565 1.00 -1.54 -28.01
CA ILE A 565 -0.18 -0.77 -27.64
C ILE A 565 -0.44 -0.95 -26.14
N LYS A 566 0.23 -0.12 -25.34
CA LYS A 566 0.10 -0.04 -23.87
C LYS A 566 -0.37 1.34 -23.44
N LYS A 567 -0.70 1.50 -22.16
CA LYS A 567 -1.10 2.78 -21.56
C LYS A 567 -0.14 3.91 -21.94
N GLY A 568 -0.70 5.04 -22.36
CA GLY A 568 0.03 6.21 -22.83
C GLY A 568 0.48 6.16 -24.30
N LYS A 569 0.31 5.03 -25.01
CA LYS A 569 0.62 4.96 -26.44
C LYS A 569 -0.33 5.85 -27.24
N ILE A 570 0.25 6.64 -28.15
CA ILE A 570 -0.49 7.51 -29.07
C ILE A 570 -0.86 6.74 -30.35
N LEU A 571 -2.14 6.78 -30.69
CA LEU A 571 -2.75 6.23 -31.90
C LEU A 571 -3.24 7.35 -32.82
N GLN A 572 -3.18 7.11 -34.12
CA GLN A 572 -3.52 8.08 -35.16
C GLN A 572 -4.96 7.89 -35.63
N LEU A 573 -5.68 9.00 -35.80
CA LEU A 573 -7.05 9.00 -36.31
C LEU A 573 -7.06 9.32 -37.81
N VAL A 574 -7.55 8.37 -38.61
CA VAL A 574 -7.60 8.48 -40.08
C VAL A 574 -9.04 8.55 -40.54
N ARG A 575 -9.38 9.64 -41.22
CA ARG A 575 -10.73 9.89 -41.72
C ARG A 575 -11.02 9.10 -43.01
N GLU A 576 -12.10 8.31 -43.02
CA GLU A 576 -12.56 7.56 -44.21
C GLU A 576 -13.91 8.10 -44.73
N LYS A 577 -13.89 9.13 -45.59
CA LYS A 577 -15.11 9.76 -46.12
C LYS A 577 -15.94 8.86 -47.02
N GLU A 578 -15.27 7.95 -47.72
CA GLU A 578 -15.86 7.05 -48.72
C GLU A 578 -16.14 5.64 -48.15
N ASN A 579 -16.16 5.49 -46.82
CA ASN A 579 -16.47 4.20 -46.19
C ASN A 579 -17.93 3.80 -46.49
N GLU A 580 -18.13 2.61 -47.07
CA GLU A 580 -19.43 2.15 -47.57
C GLU A 580 -20.48 1.95 -46.47
N TYR A 581 -20.04 1.74 -45.23
CA TYR A 581 -20.92 1.44 -44.09
C TYR A 581 -21.24 2.66 -43.24
N ASP A 582 -20.31 3.62 -43.15
CA ASP A 582 -20.49 4.83 -42.35
C ASP A 582 -19.72 6.02 -42.93
N ARG A 583 -20.46 7.00 -43.43
CA ARG A 583 -19.89 8.25 -43.97
C ARG A 583 -19.08 9.05 -42.94
N PHE A 584 -19.24 8.83 -41.64
CA PHE A 584 -18.48 9.50 -40.57
C PHE A 584 -17.35 8.61 -40.00
N ALA A 585 -17.02 7.49 -40.66
CA ALA A 585 -15.99 6.57 -40.19
C ALA A 585 -14.63 7.25 -39.94
N ILE A 586 -14.04 6.90 -38.79
CA ILE A 586 -12.70 7.30 -38.37
C ILE A 586 -11.98 6.03 -37.93
N ALA A 587 -10.97 5.64 -38.69
CA ALA A 587 -10.08 4.55 -38.37
C ALA A 587 -9.07 4.96 -37.31
N ILE A 588 -8.73 4.03 -36.43
CA ILE A 588 -7.72 4.15 -35.39
C ILE A 588 -6.53 3.29 -35.82
N THR A 589 -5.36 3.92 -35.95
CA THR A 589 -4.19 3.30 -36.56
C THR A 589 -2.90 3.56 -35.77
N LEU A 590 -1.87 2.76 -36.00
CA LEU A 590 -0.50 3.10 -35.57
C LEU A 590 0.11 4.20 -36.46
N GLU A 591 1.29 4.70 -36.07
CA GLU A 591 2.07 5.69 -36.83
C GLU A 591 2.38 5.23 -38.27
N ASN A 592 2.58 3.93 -38.47
CA ASN A 592 2.80 3.31 -39.78
C ASN A 592 1.50 3.07 -40.58
N GLY A 593 0.35 3.47 -40.05
CA GLY A 593 -0.95 3.31 -40.68
C GLY A 593 -1.65 1.98 -40.44
N TYR A 594 -1.08 1.08 -39.64
CA TYR A 594 -1.69 -0.21 -39.33
C TYR A 594 -3.04 -0.04 -38.63
N LEU A 595 -4.11 -0.60 -39.19
CA LEU A 595 -5.47 -0.47 -38.66
C LEU A 595 -5.66 -1.33 -37.41
N ILE A 596 -6.06 -0.68 -36.32
CA ILE A 596 -6.38 -1.33 -35.04
C ILE A 596 -7.89 -1.53 -34.90
N GLY A 597 -8.67 -0.53 -35.32
CA GLY A 597 -10.13 -0.53 -35.21
C GLY A 597 -10.70 0.83 -35.58
N TYR A 598 -11.88 1.15 -35.07
CA TYR A 598 -12.61 2.39 -35.42
C TYR A 598 -13.15 3.11 -34.18
N VAL A 599 -13.36 4.42 -34.33
CA VAL A 599 -14.15 5.18 -33.36
C VAL A 599 -15.62 4.74 -33.45
N PRO A 600 -16.30 4.45 -32.32
CA PRO A 600 -17.70 4.03 -32.31
C PRO A 600 -18.62 5.03 -33.02
N ARG A 601 -19.68 4.51 -33.65
CA ARG A 601 -20.68 5.33 -34.37
C ARG A 601 -21.35 6.39 -33.51
N ALA A 602 -21.48 6.13 -32.21
CA ALA A 602 -22.05 7.09 -31.26
C ALA A 602 -21.21 8.37 -31.13
N ASP A 603 -19.88 8.25 -31.29
CA ASP A 603 -18.92 9.30 -30.94
C ASP A 603 -18.25 9.94 -32.17
N ASN A 604 -18.29 9.27 -33.32
CA ASN A 604 -17.49 9.65 -34.49
C ASN A 604 -17.94 10.95 -35.19
N ARG A 605 -19.19 11.40 -35.03
CA ARG A 605 -19.76 12.48 -35.85
C ARG A 605 -19.08 13.84 -35.64
N VAL A 606 -18.83 14.21 -34.38
CA VAL A 606 -18.19 15.50 -34.03
C VAL A 606 -16.72 15.45 -34.44
N LEU A 607 -16.05 14.34 -34.16
CA LEU A 607 -14.65 14.12 -34.50
C LEU A 607 -14.41 14.11 -36.01
N ALA A 608 -15.31 13.50 -36.78
CA ALA A 608 -15.25 13.47 -38.24
C ALA A 608 -15.34 14.89 -38.82
N THR A 609 -16.19 15.74 -38.24
CA THR A 609 -16.32 17.15 -38.64
C THR A 609 -15.03 17.94 -38.39
N LEU A 610 -14.37 17.68 -37.26
CA LEU A 610 -13.09 18.33 -36.93
C LEU A 610 -11.97 17.88 -37.88
N LEU A 611 -11.86 16.57 -38.15
CA LEU A 611 -10.91 16.03 -39.13
C LEU A 611 -11.19 16.56 -40.55
N ASP A 612 -12.46 16.73 -40.92
CA ASP A 612 -12.87 17.27 -42.21
C ASP A 612 -12.48 18.76 -42.37
N ASN A 613 -12.33 19.48 -41.26
CA ASN A 613 -11.84 20.86 -41.20
C ASN A 613 -10.32 20.97 -41.00
N GLU A 614 -9.57 19.88 -41.21
CA GLU A 614 -8.10 19.82 -41.10
C GLU A 614 -7.52 20.13 -39.70
N GLU A 615 -8.34 19.91 -38.66
CA GLU A 615 -7.88 19.88 -37.28
C GLU A 615 -7.04 18.62 -37.01
N VAL A 616 -6.10 18.71 -36.07
CA VAL A 616 -5.20 17.61 -35.72
C VAL A 616 -5.74 16.89 -34.48
N LEU A 617 -6.14 15.63 -34.66
CA LEU A 617 -6.66 14.78 -33.60
C LEU A 617 -5.86 13.48 -33.49
N TYR A 618 -5.72 12.96 -32.27
CA TYR A 618 -5.12 11.67 -31.99
C TYR A 618 -5.81 11.01 -30.79
N ALA A 619 -5.56 9.73 -30.58
CA ALA A 619 -6.04 8.99 -29.42
C ALA A 619 -4.88 8.53 -28.53
N GLU A 620 -5.13 8.44 -27.23
CA GLU A 620 -4.21 7.88 -26.25
C GLU A 620 -4.85 6.67 -25.58
N VAL A 621 -4.08 5.60 -25.41
CA VAL A 621 -4.52 4.38 -24.73
C VAL A 621 -4.52 4.59 -23.21
N GLU A 622 -5.63 4.28 -22.55
CA GLU A 622 -5.80 4.46 -21.10
C GLU A 622 -5.60 3.17 -20.29
N VAL A 623 -5.51 2.03 -20.98
CA VAL A 623 -5.40 0.68 -20.39
C VAL A 623 -4.00 0.10 -20.55
N ASP A 624 -3.57 -0.70 -19.58
CA ASP A 624 -2.24 -1.32 -19.58
C ASP A 624 -2.12 -2.46 -20.61
N ASP A 625 -3.22 -3.18 -20.87
CA ASP A 625 -3.35 -4.26 -21.85
C ASP A 625 -4.56 -4.00 -22.78
N LEU A 626 -4.48 -4.43 -24.05
CA LEU A 626 -5.61 -4.39 -24.97
C LEU A 626 -6.75 -5.35 -24.54
N GLU A 627 -7.97 -4.87 -24.69
CA GLU A 627 -9.21 -5.64 -24.54
C GLU A 627 -10.02 -5.56 -25.84
N GLU A 628 -10.36 -6.70 -26.44
CA GLU A 628 -10.88 -6.77 -27.82
C GLU A 628 -12.21 -6.04 -28.05
N ASP A 629 -13.02 -5.83 -27.01
CA ASP A 629 -14.35 -5.23 -27.16
C ASP A 629 -14.47 -3.84 -26.52
N GLU A 630 -13.56 -3.47 -25.59
CA GLU A 630 -13.70 -2.27 -24.74
C GLU A 630 -12.36 -1.56 -24.42
N THR A 631 -11.33 -1.67 -25.28
CA THR A 631 -10.07 -0.92 -25.07
C THR A 631 -10.35 0.59 -24.99
N MET A 632 -10.23 1.15 -23.79
CA MET A 632 -10.51 2.56 -23.53
C MET A 632 -9.39 3.47 -24.05
N ILE A 633 -9.82 4.56 -24.70
CA ILE A 633 -8.96 5.59 -25.28
C ILE A 633 -9.48 7.00 -24.98
N SER A 634 -8.56 7.94 -24.76
CA SER A 634 -8.84 9.38 -24.70
C SER A 634 -8.58 10.02 -26.07
N ILE A 635 -9.53 10.77 -26.63
CA ILE A 635 -9.34 11.50 -27.89
C ILE A 635 -8.97 12.96 -27.62
N HIS A 636 -7.86 13.40 -28.20
CA HIS A 636 -7.26 14.72 -27.98
C HIS A 636 -7.22 15.55 -29.26
N LEU A 637 -7.52 16.85 -29.13
CA LEU A 637 -7.36 17.87 -30.16
C LEU A 637 -6.08 18.66 -29.93
N ARG A 638 -5.23 18.74 -30.94
CA ARG A 638 -4.06 19.62 -30.96
C ARG A 638 -4.38 20.94 -31.65
N LYS A 639 -4.46 22.02 -30.87
CA LYS A 639 -4.65 23.36 -31.43
C LYS A 639 -3.39 23.82 -32.15
N LYS A 640 -3.52 24.21 -33.42
CA LYS A 640 -2.50 24.99 -34.13
C LYS A 640 -2.45 26.38 -33.49
N ASN A 641 -1.31 26.78 -32.93
CA ASN A 641 -1.08 28.17 -32.56
C ASN A 641 -1.03 29.00 -33.85
N GLU A 642 -2.15 29.59 -34.26
CA GLU A 642 -2.09 30.76 -35.12
C GLU A 642 -1.44 31.87 -34.29
N GLY A 643 -0.22 32.27 -34.68
CA GLY A 643 0.47 33.41 -34.09
C GLY A 643 -0.42 34.68 -34.11
N PRO A 644 -0.11 35.69 -33.29
CA PRO A 644 -1.01 36.81 -33.07
C PRO A 644 -1.34 37.53 -34.39
N LEU A 645 -2.62 37.90 -34.52
CA LEU A 645 -3.24 38.70 -35.57
C LEU A 645 -2.25 39.64 -36.29
N LYS A 646 -2.22 39.57 -37.64
CA LYS A 646 -1.49 40.53 -38.50
C LYS A 646 -1.72 41.96 -38.02
N GLU A 647 -0.66 42.61 -37.52
CA GLU A 647 -0.71 43.99 -37.05
C GLU A 647 -1.10 44.96 -38.19
N LYS A 648 -2.02 45.88 -37.89
CA LYS A 648 -2.18 47.12 -38.67
C LYS A 648 -0.89 47.95 -38.52
N PRO A 649 -0.41 48.61 -39.59
CA PRO A 649 0.85 49.35 -39.51
C PRO A 649 0.70 50.52 -38.53
N ARG A 650 1.44 50.48 -37.41
CA ARG A 650 1.56 51.62 -36.49
C ARG A 650 2.84 52.37 -36.78
N THR A 651 2.64 53.67 -37.00
CA THR A 651 3.63 54.72 -37.22
C THR A 651 4.72 54.76 -36.17
N SER A 652 5.95 54.90 -36.64
CA SER A 652 7.18 55.13 -35.88
C SER A 652 7.12 56.44 -35.07
N ALA A 653 7.01 56.34 -33.76
CA ALA A 653 7.56 57.32 -32.83
C ALA A 653 7.65 56.72 -31.42
N ASN A 654 8.80 56.90 -30.80
CA ASN A 654 9.16 56.63 -29.40
C ASN A 654 9.95 55.34 -29.16
N VAL A 655 11.18 55.32 -29.69
CA VAL A 655 12.29 54.57 -29.10
C VAL A 655 12.80 55.37 -27.90
N VAL A 656 12.76 54.80 -26.69
CA VAL A 656 13.56 55.26 -25.55
C VAL A 656 14.62 54.18 -25.31
N GLN A 657 15.89 54.53 -25.52
CA GLN A 657 17.04 53.66 -25.25
C GLN A 657 17.32 53.59 -23.74
N PHE A 658 17.59 52.38 -23.23
CA PHE A 658 18.08 52.13 -21.87
C PHE A 658 19.61 52.34 -21.78
N PRO A 659 20.14 52.91 -20.68
CA PRO A 659 21.57 53.15 -20.51
C PRO A 659 22.32 51.89 -20.03
N SER A 660 23.49 51.64 -20.62
CA SER A 660 24.40 50.56 -20.26
C SER A 660 25.27 50.88 -19.02
N LYS A 661 25.58 49.83 -18.25
CA LYS A 661 26.41 49.83 -17.03
C LYS A 661 27.76 50.53 -17.24
N LYS A 662 28.11 51.46 -16.35
CA LYS A 662 29.50 51.88 -16.14
C LYS A 662 30.20 50.88 -15.21
N ASN A 663 31.30 50.31 -15.69
CA ASN A 663 32.30 49.64 -14.87
C ASN A 663 33.02 50.68 -14.00
N HIS A 664 33.20 50.36 -12.72
CA HIS A 664 34.20 51.01 -11.87
C HIS A 664 35.41 50.06 -11.76
N GLU A 665 36.52 50.49 -12.35
CA GLU A 665 37.86 50.20 -11.81
C GLU A 665 38.37 51.50 -11.16
N GLU A 666 39.01 51.30 -10.01
CA GLU A 666 39.66 52.23 -9.06
C GLU A 666 38.76 53.08 -8.13
#